data_AF-A0A1Y3APM9-F1
#
_entry.id   AF-A0A1Y3APM9-F1
#
_cell.length_a   1.000
_cell.length_b   1.000
_cell.length_c   1.000
_cell.angle_alpha   90.00
_cell.angle_beta   90.00
_cell.angle_gamma   90.00
#
_symmetry.space_group_name_H-M   'P 1'
#
loop_
_entity.id
_entity.type
_entity.pdbx_description
1 polymer ?
#
loop_
_entity_poly.entity_id
_entity_poly.type
_entity_poly.pdbx_seq_one_letter_code
_entity_poly.pdbx_strand_id
1 'polypeptide(L)'
;MMLLNIHIIFFIYSIRVNENLGLTIIHTLFMREHNRIARKLSSLNPHWNDNEIFEETRKIIGAQIQHITYNEFLPSVLGEETIDNYGLRLLKDGFYREYDMNINPTVENAIANAVFYFLFTTMPSAMERFSKELHMIGFTKMSESFFNPSEIHTNKLDEYLMGMVSQNAKSSDPFVTDEMTNGLINNSKEAFDFVAFAIQRGRDHGLPGYVEYRRACQIEPLINRFEDLSTTMRNDVLKRLSNLYKNVRDIDLLTGGLAEKPVRGGLVGPTFSCLLARQFNALRRGDRFWYENDMPPSSFSAEQLAEIRKSSLARIVCDNGDQTEFVQPSPMIASDIYLNAFQYCSTDIIPQIDLKKWRTNKSRLGAPLSIDDDSIKKAIHRAKREVDSLYEREKALPSNDRLSKSQKMHYNRGIRKKRQTFNNQSLLLERATHGILKQIRNGRDREASNDVLDDIQSLVTSLPQHELSEYLKNQLLIQNQNIIEECQDYSLPCDHTSKYRTINGWCNNLHHPEYGTSMRLFNRFLLPVYEDGIGAPRKSSVKKNKNLPSPRLVSVVVHGDTRSPHVRYSLMTMQWGQVTKCKFLDHDLTFSPMYLTSNGRLLDCKSCNSHKTVHPECWPIVIPKNDPFFKSSKNHCLHFVRSMNAQQTLGPREQMNDLTSFVDGSHIYGSNYCDAHRLRTFRRGKLNTTRHAVRNMKDLLPQTIGNIECKAPSGFCFDAGDHRSSEQPSLTCIHTIIMREHNRIAEKLSQINIHWDDEKVYQETRKIVSALSQQITYGEFLPRLLGRDYMTRFDLNLLDSGYYNGYNDDCDATIKNEFSAAVFRLGHTLLKPSFERLDVNYQPIKQPLKLREGFFNSDMLYEPLNLQRARDHGIPSYNNYRRLCNMTVAKNFEDLSEEIPMPVIKKLKLVYEHVDDIDLFTGGIAENSLHGALVGPTIGCLLGLQFRSLRKCDRFWYENSNVFTRFTSEQLAEIRKVTLSKIICTNSDEINHIQKQAMDLHDLFL
;
A
#
# COMPACT_ATOMS: atom_id res chain seq x y z
N MET A 1 -15.40 -2.25 -2.92
CA MET A 1 -14.96 -2.33 -1.50
C MET A 1 -15.72 -1.33 -0.64
N MET A 2 -16.32 -0.29 -1.24
CA MET A 2 -17.63 0.24 -0.79
C MET A 2 -18.58 -0.88 -0.30
N LEU A 3 -19.48 -0.53 0.64
CA LEU A 3 -20.61 -1.34 1.19
C LEU A 3 -20.37 -2.21 2.44
N LEU A 4 -19.50 -1.78 3.34
CA LEU A 4 -19.55 -2.16 4.75
C LEU A 4 -19.81 -0.91 5.58
N ASN A 5 -21.08 -0.67 5.94
CA ASN A 5 -21.54 0.49 6.71
C ASN A 5 -22.14 0.04 8.06
N ILE A 6 -21.47 -0.92 8.71
CA ILE A 6 -21.89 -1.63 9.92
C ILE A 6 -20.72 -1.61 10.92
N HIS A 7 -21.00 -1.30 12.19
CA HIS A 7 -19.99 -1.03 13.22
C HIS A 7 -19.34 -2.26 13.87
N ILE A 8 -19.68 -3.48 13.47
CA ILE A 8 -19.01 -4.70 13.94
C ILE A 8 -18.92 -5.69 12.77
N ILE A 9 -17.75 -6.31 12.59
CA ILE A 9 -17.38 -7.14 11.45
C ILE A 9 -16.65 -8.38 12.00
N PHE A 10 -16.92 -9.57 11.48
CA PHE A 10 -16.13 -10.77 11.81
C PHE A 10 -14.83 -10.76 10.99
N PHE A 11 -13.69 -10.95 11.65
CA PHE A 11 -12.36 -10.97 11.00
C PHE A 11 -11.71 -12.35 11.08
N ILE A 12 -11.80 -13.14 10.00
CA ILE A 12 -11.15 -14.46 9.86
C ILE A 12 -10.41 -14.53 8.51
N TYR A 13 -9.36 -13.71 8.38
CA TYR A 13 -8.41 -13.58 7.24
C TYR A 13 -9.00 -13.20 5.86
N SER A 14 -10.26 -13.53 5.58
CA SER A 14 -10.98 -13.23 4.34
C SER A 14 -12.11 -12.26 4.62
N ILE A 15 -12.10 -11.10 3.96
CA ILE A 15 -13.18 -10.10 4.05
C ILE A 15 -14.56 -10.65 3.64
N ARG A 16 -14.60 -11.75 2.89
CA ARG A 16 -15.84 -12.41 2.46
C ARG A 16 -16.59 -13.11 3.60
N VAL A 17 -15.99 -13.33 4.78
CA VAL A 17 -16.70 -14.02 5.88
C VAL A 17 -18.04 -13.35 6.22
N ASN A 18 -18.15 -12.04 6.04
CA ASN A 18 -19.35 -11.25 6.30
C ASN A 18 -20.33 -11.17 5.13
N GLU A 19 -20.00 -11.73 3.95
CA GLU A 19 -20.75 -11.58 2.69
C GLU A 19 -22.24 -11.93 2.86
N ASN A 20 -22.55 -12.97 3.65
CA ASN A 20 -23.89 -13.24 4.17
C ASN A 20 -23.82 -13.91 5.55
N LEU A 21 -24.91 -13.84 6.34
CA LEU A 21 -24.99 -14.41 7.69
C LEU A 21 -24.60 -15.90 7.75
N GLY A 22 -24.99 -16.70 6.75
CA GLY A 22 -24.70 -18.13 6.74
C GLY A 22 -23.21 -18.43 6.64
N LEU A 23 -22.48 -17.63 5.86
CA LEU A 23 -21.02 -17.72 5.77
C LEU A 23 -20.36 -17.28 7.08
N THR A 24 -20.85 -16.21 7.72
CA THR A 24 -20.40 -15.78 9.06
C THR A 24 -20.54 -16.90 10.09
N ILE A 25 -21.69 -17.59 10.09
CA ILE A 25 -21.98 -18.69 11.03
C ILE A 25 -21.04 -19.88 10.80
N ILE A 26 -20.88 -20.36 9.56
CA ILE A 26 -20.01 -21.50 9.24
C ILE A 26 -18.55 -21.22 9.62
N HIS A 27 -18.02 -20.02 9.31
CA HIS A 27 -16.69 -19.61 9.74
C HIS A 27 -16.57 -19.53 11.27
N THR A 28 -17.61 -19.04 11.97
CA THR A 28 -17.63 -18.99 13.44
C THR A 28 -17.63 -20.38 14.05
N LEU A 29 -18.36 -21.35 13.49
CA LEU A 29 -18.36 -22.74 13.94
C LEU A 29 -16.98 -23.40 13.79
N PHE A 30 -16.29 -23.25 12.65
CA PHE A 30 -14.95 -23.81 12.48
C PHE A 30 -13.88 -23.09 13.33
N MET A 31 -14.02 -21.79 13.58
CA MET A 31 -13.16 -21.07 14.54
C MET A 31 -13.38 -21.57 15.98
N ARG A 32 -14.64 -21.79 16.39
CA ARG A 32 -14.97 -22.41 17.68
C ARG A 32 -14.40 -23.84 17.77
N GLU A 33 -14.53 -24.64 16.70
CA GLU A 33 -14.02 -26.01 16.65
C GLU A 33 -12.49 -26.05 16.80
N HIS A 34 -11.77 -25.18 16.09
CA HIS A 34 -10.33 -25.01 16.24
C HIS A 34 -9.97 -24.76 17.71
N ASN A 35 -10.61 -23.76 18.32
CA ASN A 35 -10.32 -23.40 19.70
C ASN A 35 -10.79 -24.47 20.71
N ARG A 36 -11.76 -25.31 20.36
CA ARG A 36 -12.21 -26.48 21.14
C ARG A 36 -11.22 -27.64 21.07
N ILE A 37 -10.74 -27.98 19.87
CA ILE A 37 -9.72 -29.01 19.65
C ILE A 37 -8.39 -28.59 20.30
N ALA A 38 -7.93 -27.35 20.11
CA ALA A 38 -6.70 -26.84 20.71
C ALA A 38 -6.67 -26.97 22.24
N ARG A 39 -7.77 -26.60 22.93
CA ARG A 39 -7.92 -26.78 24.39
C ARG A 39 -7.87 -28.25 24.81
N LYS A 40 -8.48 -29.16 24.03
CA LYS A 40 -8.42 -30.61 24.28
C LYS A 40 -7.02 -31.18 24.04
N LEU A 41 -6.32 -30.75 22.98
CA LEU A 41 -4.96 -31.20 22.68
C LEU A 41 -3.93 -30.68 23.71
N SER A 42 -4.04 -29.42 24.13
CA SER A 42 -3.22 -28.83 25.19
C SER A 42 -3.32 -29.61 26.52
N SER A 43 -4.54 -30.01 26.91
CA SER A 43 -4.77 -30.80 28.14
C SER A 43 -4.39 -32.28 27.99
N LEU A 44 -4.44 -32.85 26.79
CA LEU A 44 -3.96 -34.22 26.50
C LEU A 44 -2.43 -34.32 26.37
N ASN A 45 -1.78 -33.25 25.90
CA ASN A 45 -0.33 -33.14 25.72
C ASN A 45 0.23 -31.87 26.42
N PRO A 46 0.33 -31.82 27.76
CA PRO A 46 0.86 -30.65 28.49
C PRO A 46 2.36 -30.35 28.23
N HIS A 47 3.02 -31.13 27.38
CA HIS A 47 4.40 -30.95 26.92
C HIS A 47 4.49 -30.39 25.49
N TRP A 48 3.36 -30.20 24.79
CA TRP A 48 3.34 -29.49 23.51
C TRP A 48 3.38 -27.97 23.74
N ASN A 49 4.06 -27.25 22.86
CA ASN A 49 3.99 -25.79 22.84
C ASN A 49 2.81 -25.26 22.00
N ASP A 50 2.49 -23.97 22.14
CA ASP A 50 1.34 -23.36 21.48
C ASP A 50 1.36 -23.49 19.94
N ASN A 51 2.54 -23.44 19.31
CA ASN A 51 2.68 -23.61 17.87
C ASN A 51 2.46 -25.08 17.43
N GLU A 52 2.91 -26.06 18.22
CA GLU A 52 2.60 -27.49 18.00
C GLU A 52 1.10 -27.76 18.14
N ILE A 53 0.46 -27.17 19.17
CA ILE A 53 -0.99 -27.26 19.38
C ILE A 53 -1.73 -26.61 18.21
N PHE A 54 -1.32 -25.42 17.77
CA PHE A 54 -1.93 -24.70 16.65
C PHE A 54 -1.81 -25.47 15.33
N GLU A 55 -0.62 -25.93 14.93
CA GLU A 55 -0.44 -26.60 13.64
C GLU A 55 -1.10 -27.99 13.59
N GLU A 56 -1.05 -28.80 14.66
CA GLU A 56 -1.82 -30.06 14.69
C GLU A 56 -3.34 -29.82 14.76
N THR A 57 -3.80 -28.78 15.46
CA THR A 57 -5.23 -28.38 15.42
C THR A 57 -5.64 -27.98 14.01
N ARG A 58 -4.87 -27.11 13.35
CA ARG A 58 -5.07 -26.65 11.97
C ARG A 58 -5.07 -27.82 10.98
N LYS A 59 -4.18 -28.80 11.16
CA LYS A 59 -4.13 -30.05 10.38
C LYS A 59 -5.40 -30.87 10.53
N ILE A 60 -5.94 -31.01 11.75
CA ILE A 60 -7.22 -31.70 12.01
C ILE A 60 -8.39 -30.92 11.40
N ILE A 61 -8.47 -29.60 11.58
CA ILE A 61 -9.52 -28.74 11.00
C ILE A 61 -9.52 -28.83 9.46
N GLY A 62 -8.33 -28.78 8.85
CA GLY A 62 -8.17 -28.98 7.41
C GLY A 62 -8.69 -30.34 6.95
N ALA A 63 -8.39 -31.41 7.70
CA ALA A 63 -8.90 -32.75 7.43
C ALA A 63 -10.43 -32.87 7.63
N GLN A 64 -11.01 -32.25 8.66
CA GLN A 64 -12.46 -32.18 8.87
C GLN A 64 -13.15 -31.50 7.68
N ILE A 65 -12.64 -30.36 7.23
CA ILE A 65 -13.19 -29.61 6.08
C ILE A 65 -13.03 -30.43 4.79
N GLN A 66 -11.84 -30.99 4.51
CA GLN A 66 -11.62 -31.87 3.34
C GLN A 66 -12.57 -33.07 3.34
N HIS A 67 -12.76 -33.73 4.49
CA HIS A 67 -13.66 -34.87 4.62
C HIS A 67 -15.12 -34.48 4.38
N ILE A 68 -15.65 -33.49 5.10
CA ILE A 68 -17.04 -33.01 4.96
C ILE A 68 -17.32 -32.53 3.52
N THR A 69 -16.38 -31.82 2.88
CA THR A 69 -16.54 -31.39 1.48
C THR A 69 -16.72 -32.58 0.54
N TYR A 70 -15.89 -33.62 0.61
CA TYR A 70 -15.96 -34.73 -0.34
C TYR A 70 -16.99 -35.81 0.06
N ASN A 71 -17.40 -35.87 1.33
CA ASN A 71 -18.37 -36.84 1.85
C ASN A 71 -19.83 -36.35 1.77
N GLU A 72 -20.08 -35.05 2.02
CA GLU A 72 -21.44 -34.48 2.10
C GLU A 72 -21.72 -33.51 0.94
N PHE A 73 -20.82 -32.55 0.69
CA PHE A 73 -21.08 -31.45 -0.25
C PHE A 73 -20.96 -31.87 -1.72
N LEU A 74 -19.85 -32.49 -2.12
CA LEU A 74 -19.65 -32.87 -3.53
C LEU A 74 -20.71 -33.85 -4.05
N PRO A 75 -21.12 -34.91 -3.31
CA PRO A 75 -22.21 -35.78 -3.78
C PRO A 75 -23.53 -35.02 -3.97
N SER A 76 -23.88 -34.13 -3.05
CA SER A 76 -25.07 -33.28 -3.14
C SER A 76 -25.06 -32.32 -4.35
N VAL A 77 -23.88 -31.81 -4.73
CA VAL A 77 -23.73 -30.88 -5.87
C VAL A 77 -23.63 -31.62 -7.22
N LEU A 78 -22.87 -32.71 -7.28
CA LEU A 78 -22.46 -33.37 -8.53
C LEU A 78 -23.27 -34.64 -8.85
N GLY A 79 -23.98 -35.21 -7.88
CA GLY A 79 -24.64 -36.51 -7.98
C GLY A 79 -23.66 -37.70 -7.91
N GLU A 80 -24.12 -38.80 -7.32
CA GLU A 80 -23.35 -40.03 -7.09
C GLU A 80 -22.62 -40.54 -8.35
N GLU A 81 -23.27 -40.49 -9.51
CA GLU A 81 -22.71 -40.94 -10.79
C GLU A 81 -21.45 -40.14 -11.19
N THR A 82 -21.42 -38.82 -10.96
CA THR A 82 -20.23 -38.01 -11.19
C THR A 82 -19.13 -38.30 -10.17
N ILE A 83 -19.50 -38.56 -8.91
CA ILE A 83 -18.55 -38.87 -7.83
C ILE A 83 -17.76 -40.15 -8.13
N ASP A 84 -18.42 -41.18 -8.65
CA ASP A 84 -17.76 -42.42 -9.07
C ASP A 84 -16.96 -42.22 -10.37
N ASN A 85 -17.56 -41.62 -11.40
CA ASN A 85 -16.91 -41.43 -12.71
C ASN A 85 -15.61 -40.60 -12.65
N TYR A 86 -15.48 -39.70 -11.68
CA TYR A 86 -14.27 -38.87 -11.47
C TYR A 86 -13.43 -39.29 -10.25
N GLY A 87 -13.67 -40.47 -9.64
CA GLY A 87 -12.84 -40.98 -8.53
C GLY A 87 -12.84 -40.09 -7.28
N LEU A 88 -13.94 -39.36 -7.03
CA LEU A 88 -14.06 -38.41 -5.93
C LEU A 88 -14.49 -39.07 -4.62
N ARG A 89 -15.04 -40.30 -4.67
CA ARG A 89 -15.49 -41.03 -3.48
C ARG A 89 -14.33 -41.27 -2.50
N LEU A 90 -14.61 -41.06 -1.22
CA LEU A 90 -13.65 -41.25 -0.14
C LEU A 90 -13.48 -42.73 0.22
N LEU A 91 -12.31 -43.09 0.78
CA LEU A 91 -12.09 -44.44 1.29
C LEU A 91 -12.74 -44.56 2.68
N LYS A 92 -13.34 -45.72 2.96
CA LYS A 92 -13.93 -46.03 4.29
C LYS A 92 -12.85 -46.40 5.31
N ASP A 93 -11.81 -47.07 4.85
CA ASP A 93 -10.69 -47.58 5.62
C ASP A 93 -9.36 -47.43 4.85
N GLY A 94 -8.23 -47.74 5.48
CA GLY A 94 -6.91 -47.59 4.87
C GLY A 94 -6.52 -46.16 4.50
N PHE A 95 -5.53 -46.02 3.62
CA PHE A 95 -4.93 -44.75 3.17
C PHE A 95 -5.10 -44.55 1.66
N TYR A 96 -5.17 -43.29 1.24
CA TYR A 96 -5.16 -42.89 -0.17
C TYR A 96 -3.73 -42.91 -0.73
N ARG A 97 -3.59 -43.34 -2.00
CA ARG A 97 -2.29 -43.63 -2.63
C ARG A 97 -2.18 -43.18 -4.09
N GLU A 98 -3.15 -42.42 -4.61
CA GLU A 98 -3.18 -41.97 -6.02
C GLU A 98 -2.65 -40.54 -6.23
N TYR A 99 -1.99 -39.99 -5.20
CA TYR A 99 -1.27 -38.72 -5.27
C TYR A 99 -0.22 -38.74 -6.38
N ASP A 100 -0.18 -37.68 -7.19
CA ASP A 100 0.74 -37.54 -8.31
C ASP A 100 1.27 -36.10 -8.38
N MET A 101 2.59 -35.94 -8.22
CA MET A 101 3.24 -34.62 -8.24
C MET A 101 3.16 -33.91 -9.61
N ASN A 102 2.80 -34.63 -10.67
CA ASN A 102 2.66 -34.10 -12.02
C ASN A 102 1.28 -33.47 -12.27
N ILE A 103 0.30 -33.71 -11.39
CA ILE A 103 -1.02 -33.09 -11.45
C ILE A 103 -0.94 -31.67 -10.91
N ASN A 104 -1.50 -30.72 -11.64
CA ASN A 104 -1.58 -29.32 -11.24
C ASN A 104 -2.90 -29.05 -10.49
N PRO A 105 -2.90 -28.81 -9.17
CA PRO A 105 -4.11 -28.53 -8.38
C PRO A 105 -4.60 -27.08 -8.49
N THR A 106 -3.94 -26.21 -9.28
CA THR A 106 -4.33 -24.80 -9.46
C THR A 106 -5.79 -24.67 -9.91
N VAL A 107 -6.53 -23.71 -9.33
CA VAL A 107 -7.94 -23.49 -9.71
C VAL A 107 -8.03 -22.89 -11.11
N GLU A 108 -8.77 -23.55 -12.01
CA GLU A 108 -9.00 -23.07 -13.37
C GLU A 108 -9.75 -21.73 -13.37
N ASN A 109 -9.32 -20.80 -14.22
CA ASN A 109 -9.89 -19.45 -14.36
C ASN A 109 -11.42 -19.48 -14.59
N ALA A 110 -11.90 -20.48 -15.33
CA ALA A 110 -13.31 -20.75 -15.60
C ALA A 110 -14.13 -21.02 -14.32
N ILE A 111 -13.54 -21.73 -13.36
CA ILE A 111 -14.22 -22.19 -12.16
C ILE A 111 -14.29 -21.08 -11.12
N ALA A 112 -13.19 -20.34 -10.96
CA ALA A 112 -13.10 -19.18 -10.08
C ALA A 112 -13.98 -17.98 -10.52
N ASN A 113 -14.29 -17.83 -11.81
CA ASN A 113 -14.95 -16.64 -12.36
C ASN A 113 -16.24 -16.91 -13.15
N ALA A 114 -16.69 -18.17 -13.23
CA ALA A 114 -18.02 -18.52 -13.72
C ALA A 114 -18.65 -19.66 -12.91
N VAL A 115 -18.02 -20.85 -12.85
CA VAL A 115 -18.72 -22.06 -12.34
C VAL A 115 -19.18 -21.93 -10.90
N PHE A 116 -18.34 -21.47 -9.96
CA PHE A 116 -18.76 -21.31 -8.56
C PHE A 116 -19.88 -20.29 -8.32
N TYR A 117 -20.21 -19.44 -9.30
CA TYR A 117 -21.31 -18.49 -9.17
C TYR A 117 -22.71 -19.15 -9.17
N PHE A 118 -22.81 -20.47 -9.44
CA PHE A 118 -24.08 -21.20 -9.24
C PHE A 118 -24.58 -21.12 -7.79
N LEU A 119 -23.70 -21.02 -6.79
CA LEU A 119 -24.09 -20.96 -5.37
C LEU A 119 -24.99 -19.75 -5.05
N PHE A 120 -24.89 -18.66 -5.81
CA PHE A 120 -25.73 -17.46 -5.63
C PHE A 120 -27.15 -17.65 -6.16
N THR A 121 -27.36 -18.60 -7.09
CA THR A 121 -28.72 -19.02 -7.49
C THR A 121 -29.44 -19.77 -6.37
N THR A 122 -28.69 -20.52 -5.54
CA THR A 122 -29.24 -21.29 -4.42
C THR A 122 -29.53 -20.45 -3.16
N MET A 123 -29.11 -19.18 -3.12
CA MET A 123 -29.32 -18.31 -1.96
C MET A 123 -30.80 -17.90 -1.80
N PRO A 124 -31.37 -17.98 -0.59
CA PRO A 124 -32.73 -17.52 -0.34
C PRO A 124 -32.80 -15.98 -0.32
N SER A 125 -34.00 -15.45 -0.57
CA SER A 125 -34.29 -14.00 -0.50
C SER A 125 -34.29 -13.45 0.93
N ALA A 126 -34.40 -14.32 1.94
CA ALA A 126 -34.29 -14.01 3.35
C ALA A 126 -33.66 -15.20 4.09
N MET A 127 -32.98 -14.93 5.20
CA MET A 127 -32.54 -15.94 6.15
C MET A 127 -33.59 -16.08 7.24
N GLU A 128 -34.14 -17.28 7.41
CA GLU A 128 -35.14 -17.59 8.43
C GLU A 128 -34.46 -17.86 9.79
N ARG A 129 -35.18 -17.58 10.88
CA ARG A 129 -34.75 -17.83 12.27
C ARG A 129 -35.71 -18.78 12.95
N PHE A 130 -35.16 -19.83 13.56
CA PHE A 130 -35.93 -20.91 14.19
C PHE A 130 -35.65 -21.02 15.69
N SER A 131 -36.66 -21.47 16.45
CA SER A 131 -36.56 -21.75 17.88
C SER A 131 -35.96 -23.12 18.18
N LYS A 132 -35.67 -23.39 19.46
CA LYS A 132 -35.27 -24.71 19.96
C LYS A 132 -36.34 -25.78 19.82
N GLU A 133 -37.55 -25.40 19.44
CA GLU A 133 -38.69 -26.26 19.18
C GLU A 133 -38.99 -26.35 17.67
N LEU A 134 -38.05 -25.90 16.83
CA LEU A 134 -38.17 -25.82 15.36
C LEU A 134 -39.35 -24.97 14.85
N HIS A 135 -39.76 -23.95 15.60
CA HIS A 135 -40.76 -22.98 15.15
C HIS A 135 -40.07 -21.74 14.57
N MET A 136 -40.54 -21.23 13.42
CA MET A 136 -40.02 -19.97 12.86
C MET A 136 -40.36 -18.79 13.78
N ILE A 137 -39.32 -18.11 14.31
CA ILE A 137 -39.43 -16.90 15.13
C ILE A 137 -39.51 -15.65 14.24
N GLY A 138 -38.90 -15.69 13.05
CA GLY A 138 -38.93 -14.61 12.08
C GLY A 138 -37.94 -14.84 10.94
N PHE A 139 -37.65 -13.78 10.20
CA PHE A 139 -36.66 -13.77 9.11
C PHE A 139 -36.01 -12.39 9.00
N THR A 140 -34.89 -12.32 8.28
CA THR A 140 -34.24 -11.07 7.86
C THR A 140 -33.88 -11.18 6.39
N LYS A 141 -34.16 -10.15 5.59
CA LYS A 141 -33.93 -10.23 4.13
C LYS A 141 -32.45 -10.34 3.80
N MET A 142 -32.13 -10.92 2.65
CA MET A 142 -30.75 -10.97 2.20
C MET A 142 -30.21 -9.55 1.95
N SER A 143 -30.99 -8.63 1.35
CA SER A 143 -30.61 -7.21 1.22
C SER A 143 -30.41 -6.43 2.53
N GLU A 144 -30.95 -6.93 3.64
CA GLU A 144 -30.77 -6.37 4.99
C GLU A 144 -29.58 -7.00 5.74
N SER A 145 -29.11 -8.17 5.29
CA SER A 145 -28.12 -9.01 5.98
C SER A 145 -26.85 -9.30 5.19
N PHE A 146 -26.81 -9.00 3.89
CA PHE A 146 -25.62 -9.10 3.04
C PHE A 146 -24.60 -8.04 3.49
N PHE A 147 -23.34 -8.45 3.70
CA PHE A 147 -22.32 -7.66 4.41
C PHE A 147 -22.70 -7.18 5.82
N ASN A 148 -23.80 -7.66 6.43
CA ASN A 148 -24.28 -7.18 7.73
C ASN A 148 -24.39 -8.30 8.78
N PRO A 149 -23.32 -8.56 9.56
CA PRO A 149 -23.30 -9.58 10.62
C PRO A 149 -23.90 -9.09 11.95
N SER A 150 -24.45 -7.87 12.05
CA SER A 150 -24.91 -7.26 13.32
C SER A 150 -25.85 -8.15 14.13
N GLU A 151 -26.74 -8.87 13.44
CA GLU A 151 -27.65 -9.85 14.00
C GLU A 151 -26.95 -10.96 14.82
N ILE A 152 -25.80 -11.47 14.36
CA ILE A 152 -25.05 -12.55 15.06
C ILE A 152 -24.55 -12.08 16.42
N HIS A 153 -24.16 -10.81 16.55
CA HIS A 153 -23.71 -10.23 17.81
C HIS A 153 -24.82 -10.11 18.86
N THR A 154 -26.11 -10.19 18.46
CA THR A 154 -27.26 -10.17 19.38
C THR A 154 -27.63 -11.55 19.95
N ASN A 155 -26.66 -12.48 19.99
CA ASN A 155 -26.78 -13.85 20.50
C ASN A 155 -27.77 -14.75 19.72
N LYS A 156 -28.06 -14.40 18.45
CA LYS A 156 -28.97 -15.12 17.54
C LYS A 156 -28.29 -16.19 16.68
N LEU A 157 -27.01 -16.53 16.95
CA LEU A 157 -26.22 -17.46 16.14
C LEU A 157 -26.97 -18.79 15.95
N ASP A 158 -27.47 -19.37 17.04
CA ASP A 158 -28.23 -20.62 17.03
C ASP A 158 -29.59 -20.47 16.31
N GLU A 159 -30.27 -19.32 16.41
CA GLU A 159 -31.56 -19.09 15.73
C GLU A 159 -31.42 -19.15 14.21
N TYR A 160 -30.37 -18.51 13.67
CA TYR A 160 -30.03 -18.58 12.24
C TYR A 160 -29.42 -19.92 11.85
N LEU A 161 -28.67 -20.58 12.74
CA LEU A 161 -28.09 -21.90 12.46
C LEU A 161 -29.17 -22.97 12.35
N MET A 162 -30.15 -23.00 13.26
CA MET A 162 -31.34 -23.85 13.12
C MET A 162 -32.14 -23.47 11.86
N GLY A 163 -32.20 -22.17 11.52
CA GLY A 163 -32.74 -21.70 10.25
C GLY A 163 -32.04 -22.27 9.02
N MET A 164 -30.70 -22.24 8.97
CA MET A 164 -29.91 -22.80 7.87
C MET A 164 -30.12 -24.31 7.66
N VAL A 165 -30.37 -25.05 8.74
CA VAL A 165 -30.58 -26.50 8.70
C VAL A 165 -32.05 -26.87 8.38
N SER A 166 -32.99 -25.98 8.70
CA SER A 166 -34.44 -26.21 8.53
C SER A 166 -35.05 -25.60 7.26
N GLN A 167 -34.50 -24.48 6.77
CA GLN A 167 -35.01 -23.77 5.59
C GLN A 167 -34.56 -24.45 4.28
N ASN A 168 -35.41 -24.46 3.26
CA ASN A 168 -35.03 -24.98 1.94
C ASN A 168 -34.20 -23.96 1.15
N ALA A 169 -33.04 -24.40 0.64
CA ALA A 169 -32.28 -23.65 -0.35
C ALA A 169 -33.09 -23.43 -1.65
N LYS A 170 -32.71 -22.43 -2.46
CA LYS A 170 -33.30 -22.25 -3.79
C LYS A 170 -32.73 -23.26 -4.78
N SER A 171 -33.52 -23.59 -5.81
CA SER A 171 -33.09 -24.43 -6.92
C SER A 171 -31.94 -23.77 -7.67
N SER A 172 -30.93 -24.55 -8.08
CA SER A 172 -29.89 -24.07 -8.98
C SER A 172 -30.42 -24.06 -10.41
N ASP A 173 -30.85 -22.90 -10.88
CA ASP A 173 -31.40 -22.69 -12.23
C ASP A 173 -31.04 -21.28 -12.78
N PRO A 174 -31.45 -20.88 -14.01
CA PRO A 174 -31.13 -19.57 -14.60
C PRO A 174 -31.67 -18.34 -13.85
N PHE A 175 -32.56 -18.52 -12.89
CA PHE A 175 -33.20 -17.44 -12.17
C PHE A 175 -32.46 -17.15 -10.86
N VAL A 176 -32.07 -15.89 -10.69
CA VAL A 176 -31.51 -15.37 -9.43
C VAL A 176 -32.58 -14.55 -8.73
N THR A 177 -32.57 -14.54 -7.39
CA THR A 177 -33.59 -13.82 -6.61
C THR A 177 -33.51 -12.31 -6.84
N ASP A 178 -34.66 -11.63 -6.80
CA ASP A 178 -34.74 -10.18 -7.05
C ASP A 178 -33.89 -9.35 -6.05
N GLU A 179 -33.74 -9.87 -4.82
CA GLU A 179 -32.85 -9.32 -3.81
C GLU A 179 -31.36 -9.36 -4.26
N MET A 180 -30.95 -10.29 -5.12
CA MET A 180 -29.58 -10.47 -5.64
C MET A 180 -29.34 -9.80 -7.02
N THR A 181 -30.38 -9.39 -7.73
CA THR A 181 -30.26 -8.60 -8.99
C THR A 181 -30.57 -7.12 -8.80
N ASN A 182 -31.46 -6.77 -7.88
CA ASN A 182 -31.96 -5.41 -7.67
C ASN A 182 -31.82 -4.95 -6.19
N GLY A 183 -31.97 -5.86 -5.21
CA GLY A 183 -32.01 -5.51 -3.79
C GLY A 183 -30.67 -5.34 -3.06
N LEU A 184 -29.55 -5.85 -3.62
CA LEU A 184 -28.25 -6.00 -2.94
C LEU A 184 -27.63 -4.72 -2.36
N ILE A 185 -28.12 -3.54 -2.77
CA ILE A 185 -27.66 -2.24 -2.30
C ILE A 185 -28.87 -1.32 -2.07
N ASN A 186 -29.63 -1.53 -0.99
CA ASN A 186 -30.78 -0.66 -0.71
C ASN A 186 -30.39 0.70 -0.06
N ASN A 187 -29.38 1.36 -0.62
CA ASN A 187 -28.91 2.72 -0.25
C ASN A 187 -29.32 3.79 -1.29
N SER A 188 -30.51 3.66 -1.85
CA SER A 188 -31.25 4.68 -2.62
C SER A 188 -30.69 5.20 -3.95
N LYS A 189 -29.45 4.86 -4.37
CA LYS A 189 -28.84 5.42 -5.59
C LYS A 189 -27.98 4.49 -6.45
N GLU A 190 -27.56 3.34 -5.94
CA GLU A 190 -26.76 2.36 -6.69
C GLU A 190 -27.46 1.00 -6.58
N ALA A 191 -27.57 0.27 -7.68
CA ALA A 191 -28.10 -1.08 -7.72
C ALA A 191 -27.03 -1.99 -8.35
N PHE A 192 -26.89 -3.21 -7.83
CA PHE A 192 -25.86 -4.15 -8.26
C PHE A 192 -26.49 -5.48 -8.65
N ASP A 193 -26.53 -5.71 -9.96
CA ASP A 193 -26.88 -6.99 -10.54
C ASP A 193 -25.67 -7.93 -10.45
N PHE A 194 -25.76 -8.89 -9.52
CA PHE A 194 -24.73 -9.90 -9.32
C PHE A 194 -24.44 -10.72 -10.59
N VAL A 195 -25.47 -11.03 -11.39
CA VAL A 195 -25.36 -11.87 -12.58
C VAL A 195 -24.68 -11.11 -13.71
N ALA A 196 -25.06 -9.85 -13.94
CA ALA A 196 -24.39 -8.99 -14.91
C ALA A 196 -22.91 -8.77 -14.55
N PHE A 197 -22.60 -8.57 -13.27
CA PHE A 197 -21.23 -8.47 -12.76
C PHE A 197 -20.42 -9.75 -12.98
N ALA A 198 -21.00 -10.91 -12.67
CA ALA A 198 -20.37 -12.22 -12.85
C ALA A 198 -20.09 -12.54 -14.34
N ILE A 199 -21.05 -12.27 -15.24
CA ILE A 199 -20.86 -12.39 -16.69
C ILE A 199 -19.76 -11.45 -17.17
N GLN A 200 -19.79 -10.18 -16.76
CA GLN A 200 -18.80 -9.19 -17.20
C GLN A 200 -17.39 -9.52 -16.69
N ARG A 201 -17.25 -10.09 -15.48
CA ARG A 201 -15.96 -10.63 -14.99
C ARG A 201 -15.49 -11.82 -15.82
N GLY A 202 -16.38 -12.74 -16.21
CA GLY A 202 -16.02 -13.85 -17.10
C GLY A 202 -15.45 -13.36 -18.44
N ARG A 203 -16.04 -12.30 -19.01
CA ARG A 203 -15.56 -11.65 -20.24
C ARG A 203 -14.22 -10.93 -20.06
N ASP A 204 -14.06 -10.17 -18.98
CA ASP A 204 -12.81 -9.49 -18.62
C ASP A 204 -11.64 -10.49 -18.43
N HIS A 205 -11.94 -11.63 -17.81
CA HIS A 205 -11.01 -12.74 -17.64
C HIS A 205 -10.78 -13.58 -18.91
N GLY A 206 -11.35 -13.19 -20.06
CA GLY A 206 -11.13 -13.83 -21.35
C GLY A 206 -11.67 -15.26 -21.47
N LEU A 207 -12.72 -15.61 -20.72
CA LEU A 207 -13.29 -16.96 -20.77
C LEU A 207 -13.96 -17.23 -22.13
N PRO A 208 -13.66 -18.36 -22.81
CA PRO A 208 -14.39 -18.81 -23.99
C PRO A 208 -15.90 -19.01 -23.76
N GLY A 209 -16.66 -19.03 -24.86
CA GLY A 209 -18.08 -19.35 -24.83
C GLY A 209 -18.37 -20.77 -24.32
N TYR A 210 -19.54 -20.95 -23.71
CA TYR A 210 -20.06 -22.19 -23.12
C TYR A 210 -19.89 -23.44 -24.01
N VAL A 211 -20.04 -23.29 -25.32
CA VAL A 211 -19.91 -24.39 -26.31
C VAL A 211 -18.47 -24.94 -26.37
N GLU A 212 -17.45 -24.12 -26.13
CA GLU A 212 -16.05 -24.57 -26.07
C GLU A 212 -15.80 -25.46 -24.85
N TYR A 213 -16.39 -25.11 -23.70
CA TYR A 213 -16.30 -25.90 -22.48
C TYR A 213 -17.04 -27.25 -22.59
N ARG A 214 -18.21 -27.29 -23.25
CA ARG A 214 -18.87 -28.56 -23.61
C ARG A 214 -17.98 -29.47 -24.45
N ARG A 215 -17.26 -28.92 -25.43
CA ARG A 215 -16.27 -29.67 -26.22
C ARG A 215 -15.06 -30.11 -25.38
N ALA A 216 -14.55 -29.27 -24.49
CA ALA A 216 -13.46 -29.64 -23.57
C ALA A 216 -13.84 -30.70 -22.53
N CYS A 217 -15.14 -30.87 -22.26
CA CYS A 217 -15.74 -31.91 -21.42
C CYS A 217 -16.34 -33.09 -22.22
N GLN A 218 -16.23 -33.11 -23.55
CA GLN A 218 -16.74 -34.17 -24.43
C GLN A 218 -18.25 -34.45 -24.29
N ILE A 219 -19.05 -33.41 -24.00
CA ILE A 219 -20.49 -33.54 -23.71
C ILE A 219 -21.31 -33.43 -25.00
N GLU A 220 -21.78 -34.58 -25.50
CA GLU A 220 -22.70 -34.65 -26.63
C GLU A 220 -24.11 -34.07 -26.30
N PRO A 221 -24.88 -33.61 -27.29
CA PRO A 221 -24.48 -33.41 -28.69
C PRO A 221 -23.51 -32.23 -28.86
N LEU A 222 -22.65 -32.29 -29.90
CA LEU A 222 -21.84 -31.17 -30.35
C LEU A 222 -22.70 -30.01 -30.90
N ILE A 223 -22.78 -28.94 -30.11
CA ILE A 223 -23.66 -27.79 -30.36
C ILE A 223 -23.13 -26.89 -31.50
N ASN A 224 -23.96 -26.67 -32.52
CA ASN A 224 -23.64 -25.81 -33.66
C ASN A 224 -24.74 -24.77 -33.98
N ARG A 225 -25.98 -25.03 -33.56
CA ARG A 225 -27.13 -24.11 -33.60
C ARG A 225 -27.90 -24.19 -32.27
N PHE A 226 -28.87 -23.29 -32.05
CA PHE A 226 -29.61 -23.26 -30.78
C PHE A 226 -30.47 -24.51 -30.57
N GLU A 227 -31.04 -25.08 -31.63
CA GLU A 227 -31.93 -26.25 -31.59
C GLU A 227 -31.27 -27.48 -30.98
N ASP A 228 -29.94 -27.61 -31.10
CA ASP A 228 -29.15 -28.72 -30.55
C ASP A 228 -29.16 -28.73 -29.00
N LEU A 229 -29.51 -27.61 -28.35
CA LEU A 229 -29.61 -27.48 -26.89
C LEU A 229 -30.99 -27.87 -26.32
N SER A 230 -31.97 -28.20 -27.15
CA SER A 230 -33.35 -28.50 -26.72
C SER A 230 -33.48 -29.70 -25.77
N THR A 231 -32.56 -30.66 -25.85
CA THR A 231 -32.47 -31.79 -24.91
C THR A 231 -31.85 -31.38 -23.57
N THR A 232 -30.79 -30.56 -23.59
CA THR A 232 -30.03 -30.15 -22.39
C THR A 232 -30.70 -29.03 -21.60
N MET A 233 -31.34 -28.07 -22.27
CA MET A 233 -31.93 -26.87 -21.66
C MET A 233 -33.47 -26.93 -21.64
N ARG A 234 -34.13 -25.98 -20.97
CA ARG A 234 -35.60 -25.80 -21.10
C ARG A 234 -35.93 -24.94 -22.32
N ASN A 235 -37.00 -25.28 -23.03
CA ASN A 235 -37.38 -24.61 -24.29
C ASN A 235 -37.73 -23.11 -24.13
N ASP A 236 -38.24 -22.71 -22.97
CA ASP A 236 -38.52 -21.29 -22.65
C ASP A 236 -37.23 -20.49 -22.45
N VAL A 237 -36.23 -21.08 -21.78
CA VAL A 237 -34.89 -20.50 -21.60
C VAL A 237 -34.16 -20.44 -22.94
N LEU A 238 -34.21 -21.51 -23.73
CA LEU A 238 -33.57 -21.58 -25.05
C LEU A 238 -34.10 -20.51 -26.01
N LYS A 239 -35.41 -20.27 -26.02
CA LYS A 239 -36.05 -19.20 -26.81
C LYS A 239 -35.64 -17.79 -26.36
N ARG A 240 -35.28 -17.60 -25.09
CA ARG A 240 -34.70 -16.32 -24.60
C ARG A 240 -33.26 -16.16 -25.08
N LEU A 241 -32.45 -17.24 -25.03
CA LEU A 241 -31.06 -17.23 -25.49
C LEU A 241 -30.95 -16.99 -27.01
N SER A 242 -31.78 -17.63 -27.83
CA SER A 242 -31.80 -17.44 -29.29
C SER A 242 -32.26 -16.04 -29.73
N ASN A 243 -32.97 -15.32 -28.86
CA ASN A 243 -33.37 -13.93 -29.09
C ASN A 243 -32.30 -12.91 -28.66
N LEU A 244 -31.34 -13.33 -27.81
CA LEU A 244 -30.33 -12.46 -27.20
C LEU A 244 -28.95 -12.58 -27.86
N TYR A 245 -28.53 -13.82 -28.15
CA TYR A 245 -27.25 -14.13 -28.78
C TYR A 245 -27.43 -14.39 -30.28
N LYS A 246 -26.50 -13.88 -31.12
CA LYS A 246 -26.58 -14.04 -32.58
C LYS A 246 -26.11 -15.42 -33.04
N ASN A 247 -25.14 -16.00 -32.33
CA ASN A 247 -24.68 -17.37 -32.51
C ASN A 247 -24.72 -18.13 -31.18
N VAL A 248 -24.99 -19.44 -31.23
CA VAL A 248 -24.99 -20.30 -30.03
C VAL A 248 -23.62 -20.39 -29.36
N ARG A 249 -22.53 -20.10 -30.10
CA ARG A 249 -21.16 -20.03 -29.58
C ARG A 249 -20.86 -18.74 -28.82
N ASP A 250 -21.71 -17.71 -28.94
CA ASP A 250 -21.56 -16.44 -28.23
C ASP A 250 -22.03 -16.51 -26.76
N ILE A 251 -22.69 -17.61 -26.36
CA ILE A 251 -23.25 -17.79 -25.00
C ILE A 251 -22.11 -17.84 -23.97
N ASP A 252 -22.14 -16.95 -22.98
CA ASP A 252 -21.19 -16.93 -21.87
C ASP A 252 -21.26 -18.21 -21.01
N LEU A 253 -20.11 -18.67 -20.47
CA LEU A 253 -20.04 -19.91 -19.67
C LEU A 253 -21.04 -19.94 -18.50
N LEU A 254 -21.18 -18.82 -17.76
CA LEU A 254 -22.12 -18.74 -16.64
C LEU A 254 -23.58 -18.91 -17.10
N THR A 255 -23.98 -18.11 -18.10
CA THR A 255 -25.33 -18.13 -18.68
C THR A 255 -25.68 -19.51 -19.26
N GLY A 256 -24.74 -20.15 -19.94
CA GLY A 256 -24.93 -21.46 -20.54
C GLY A 256 -25.02 -22.59 -19.51
N GLY A 257 -24.12 -22.61 -18.52
CA GLY A 257 -24.07 -23.67 -17.51
C GLY A 257 -25.25 -23.65 -16.54
N LEU A 258 -25.80 -22.48 -16.21
CA LEU A 258 -27.04 -22.37 -15.43
C LEU A 258 -28.29 -22.76 -16.23
N ALA A 259 -28.25 -22.66 -17.56
CA ALA A 259 -29.38 -23.00 -18.45
C ALA A 259 -29.51 -24.50 -18.74
N GLU A 260 -28.49 -25.30 -18.41
CA GLU A 260 -28.57 -26.76 -18.43
C GLU A 260 -29.51 -27.30 -17.33
N LYS A 261 -30.21 -28.40 -17.63
CA LYS A 261 -30.92 -29.20 -16.60
C LYS A 261 -29.89 -29.85 -15.66
N PRO A 262 -30.11 -29.86 -14.32
CA PRO A 262 -29.23 -30.54 -13.39
C PRO A 262 -29.04 -32.04 -13.70
N VAL A 263 -27.86 -32.57 -13.37
CA VAL A 263 -27.58 -34.01 -13.44
C VAL A 263 -28.39 -34.80 -12.41
N ARG A 264 -28.54 -36.12 -12.62
CA ARG A 264 -29.38 -36.96 -11.75
C ARG A 264 -28.84 -37.00 -10.32
N GLY A 265 -29.57 -36.39 -9.39
CA GLY A 265 -29.19 -36.31 -7.98
C GLY A 265 -28.10 -35.28 -7.65
N GLY A 266 -27.76 -34.39 -8.60
CA GLY A 266 -26.92 -33.23 -8.37
C GLY A 266 -27.69 -31.91 -8.55
N LEU A 267 -27.07 -30.80 -8.17
CA LEU A 267 -27.62 -29.45 -8.30
C LEU A 267 -27.25 -28.76 -9.62
N VAL A 268 -26.14 -29.13 -10.25
CA VAL A 268 -25.61 -28.45 -11.45
C VAL A 268 -25.78 -29.26 -12.73
N GLY A 269 -25.80 -28.57 -13.88
CA GLY A 269 -25.80 -29.21 -15.20
C GLY A 269 -24.49 -29.91 -15.55
N PRO A 270 -24.47 -30.79 -16.57
CA PRO A 270 -23.32 -31.64 -16.90
C PRO A 270 -22.03 -30.87 -17.22
N THR A 271 -22.09 -29.66 -17.78
CA THR A 271 -20.90 -28.83 -18.05
C THR A 271 -20.27 -28.34 -16.75
N PHE A 272 -21.08 -27.81 -15.83
CA PHE A 272 -20.60 -27.41 -14.51
C PHE A 272 -20.16 -28.61 -13.67
N SER A 273 -20.88 -29.73 -13.75
CA SER A 273 -20.53 -30.98 -13.06
C SER A 273 -19.15 -31.49 -13.50
N CYS A 274 -18.90 -31.58 -14.82
CA CYS A 274 -17.58 -31.95 -15.37
C CYS A 274 -16.45 -31.03 -14.88
N LEU A 275 -16.64 -29.71 -14.93
CA LEU A 275 -15.61 -28.75 -14.56
C LEU A 275 -15.28 -28.83 -13.05
N LEU A 276 -16.29 -28.85 -12.20
CA LEU A 276 -16.10 -29.03 -10.75
C LEU A 276 -15.44 -30.38 -10.45
N ALA A 277 -15.92 -31.48 -11.04
CA ALA A 277 -15.41 -32.81 -10.76
C ALA A 277 -13.93 -32.97 -11.16
N ARG A 278 -13.53 -32.42 -12.32
CA ARG A 278 -12.12 -32.34 -12.74
C ARG A 278 -11.27 -31.54 -11.75
N GLN A 279 -11.78 -30.39 -11.28
CA GLN A 279 -11.05 -29.53 -10.34
C GLN A 279 -10.87 -30.18 -8.97
N PHE A 280 -11.90 -30.82 -8.42
CA PHE A 280 -11.80 -31.52 -7.15
C PHE A 280 -10.94 -32.80 -7.27
N ASN A 281 -10.95 -33.50 -8.42
CA ASN A 281 -10.00 -34.60 -8.66
C ASN A 281 -8.55 -34.08 -8.67
N ALA A 282 -8.29 -32.97 -9.37
CA ALA A 282 -6.97 -32.35 -9.42
C ALA A 282 -6.51 -31.81 -8.04
N LEU A 283 -7.42 -31.23 -7.25
CA LEU A 283 -7.14 -30.80 -5.87
C LEU A 283 -6.78 -32.00 -4.98
N ARG A 284 -7.59 -33.08 -4.98
CA ARG A 284 -7.33 -34.29 -4.18
C ARG A 284 -6.00 -34.96 -4.56
N ARG A 285 -5.72 -35.11 -5.85
CA ARG A 285 -4.55 -35.86 -6.35
C ARG A 285 -3.26 -35.04 -6.43
N GLY A 286 -3.37 -33.72 -6.56
CA GLY A 286 -2.23 -32.80 -6.53
C GLY A 286 -1.85 -32.32 -5.13
N ASP A 287 -2.72 -32.46 -4.13
CA ASP A 287 -2.40 -32.10 -2.74
C ASP A 287 -1.58 -33.18 -2.03
N ARG A 288 -0.30 -32.87 -1.80
CA ARG A 288 0.62 -33.72 -1.02
C ARG A 288 0.17 -33.89 0.44
N PHE A 289 -0.57 -32.91 0.97
CA PHE A 289 -1.08 -32.87 2.34
C PHE A 289 -2.52 -33.39 2.48
N TRP A 290 -3.12 -33.95 1.42
CA TRP A 290 -4.46 -34.55 1.47
C TRP A 290 -4.55 -35.54 2.64
N TYR A 291 -5.58 -35.38 3.47
CA TYR A 291 -5.60 -35.99 4.82
C TYR A 291 -5.54 -37.52 4.85
N GLU A 292 -5.93 -38.21 3.78
CA GLU A 292 -5.86 -39.67 3.67
C GLU A 292 -4.48 -40.21 3.22
N ASN A 293 -3.52 -39.35 2.83
CA ASN A 293 -2.25 -39.77 2.22
C ASN A 293 -1.32 -40.52 3.20
N ASP A 294 -0.77 -41.65 2.76
CA ASP A 294 0.29 -42.41 3.46
C ASP A 294 1.69 -41.79 3.23
N MET A 295 1.86 -40.50 3.52
CA MET A 295 3.11 -39.75 3.33
C MET A 295 3.65 -39.11 4.62
N PRO A 296 4.43 -39.84 5.43
CA PRO A 296 5.17 -39.29 6.57
C PRO A 296 6.15 -38.18 6.15
N PRO A 297 6.44 -37.19 7.02
CA PRO A 297 5.88 -36.98 8.36
C PRO A 297 4.47 -36.33 8.36
N SER A 298 3.97 -35.95 7.18
CA SER A 298 2.71 -35.21 7.01
C SER A 298 1.43 -36.03 7.24
N SER A 299 1.48 -37.35 7.14
CA SER A 299 0.32 -38.24 7.31
C SER A 299 -0.27 -38.20 8.73
N PHE A 300 -1.49 -38.72 8.85
CA PHE A 300 -2.08 -39.15 10.12
C PHE A 300 -1.77 -40.63 10.37
N SER A 301 -1.84 -41.09 11.62
CA SER A 301 -1.85 -42.53 11.89
C SER A 301 -3.16 -43.17 11.43
N ALA A 302 -3.19 -44.49 11.20
CA ALA A 302 -4.42 -45.19 10.81
C ALA A 302 -5.55 -45.03 11.86
N GLU A 303 -5.19 -44.95 13.15
CA GLU A 303 -6.14 -44.67 14.23
C GLU A 303 -6.67 -43.23 14.18
N GLN A 304 -5.79 -42.24 13.96
CA GLN A 304 -6.19 -40.83 13.81
C GLN A 304 -7.09 -40.62 12.58
N LEU A 305 -6.77 -41.28 11.47
CA LEU A 305 -7.57 -41.22 10.24
C LEU A 305 -8.95 -41.87 10.41
N ALA A 306 -9.04 -42.97 11.16
CA ALA A 306 -10.32 -43.59 11.52
C ALA A 306 -11.18 -42.70 12.44
N GLU A 307 -10.57 -41.88 13.29
CA GLU A 307 -11.29 -40.86 14.05
C GLU A 307 -11.71 -39.66 13.19
N ILE A 308 -10.86 -39.17 12.28
CA ILE A 308 -11.20 -38.09 11.34
C ILE A 308 -12.40 -38.47 10.45
N ARG A 309 -12.51 -39.73 10.01
CA ARG A 309 -13.64 -40.26 9.23
C ARG A 309 -14.98 -40.30 9.98
N LYS A 310 -15.04 -39.87 11.26
CA LYS A 310 -16.29 -39.64 12.01
C LYS A 310 -16.80 -38.20 11.90
N SER A 311 -16.04 -37.31 11.26
CA SER A 311 -16.39 -35.89 11.15
C SER A 311 -17.59 -35.70 10.23
N SER A 312 -18.63 -35.01 10.70
CA SER A 312 -19.74 -34.56 9.87
C SER A 312 -20.08 -33.10 10.17
N LEU A 313 -20.75 -32.42 9.24
CA LEU A 313 -21.24 -31.06 9.51
C LEU A 313 -22.19 -31.04 10.73
N ALA A 314 -22.99 -32.09 10.90
CA ALA A 314 -23.83 -32.28 12.09
C ALA A 314 -23.02 -32.30 13.39
N ARG A 315 -21.87 -33.00 13.43
CA ARG A 315 -20.98 -33.02 14.60
C ARG A 315 -20.35 -31.65 14.88
N ILE A 316 -19.93 -30.92 13.84
CA ILE A 316 -19.37 -29.56 13.96
C ILE A 316 -20.40 -28.61 14.54
N VAL A 317 -21.66 -28.67 14.07
CA VAL A 317 -22.80 -27.90 14.61
C VAL A 317 -23.06 -28.25 16.07
N CYS A 318 -23.25 -29.53 16.40
CA CYS A 318 -23.46 -30.03 17.76
C CYS A 318 -22.35 -29.68 18.76
N ASP A 319 -21.10 -29.53 18.30
CA ASP A 319 -19.96 -29.26 19.17
C ASP A 319 -19.67 -27.77 19.37
N ASN A 320 -20.31 -26.87 18.61
CA ASN A 320 -19.94 -25.45 18.53
C ASN A 320 -21.11 -24.45 18.45
N GLY A 321 -22.37 -24.89 18.35
CA GLY A 321 -23.53 -24.06 18.68
C GLY A 321 -23.56 -23.74 20.20
N ASP A 322 -24.20 -22.65 20.59
CA ASP A 322 -24.20 -22.22 22.01
C ASP A 322 -25.20 -23.01 22.87
N GLN A 323 -26.31 -23.47 22.28
CA GLN A 323 -27.44 -24.15 22.91
C GLN A 323 -28.09 -25.20 21.98
N THR A 324 -27.33 -25.73 21.03
CA THR A 324 -27.79 -26.70 20.03
C THR A 324 -27.79 -28.13 20.60
N GLU A 325 -28.95 -28.63 21.01
CA GLU A 325 -29.11 -29.96 21.62
C GLU A 325 -29.39 -31.09 20.61
N PHE A 326 -29.86 -30.75 19.41
CA PHE A 326 -30.21 -31.70 18.35
C PHE A 326 -30.00 -31.10 16.96
N VAL A 327 -29.78 -31.95 15.94
CA VAL A 327 -29.59 -31.58 14.53
C VAL A 327 -29.88 -32.79 13.63
N GLN A 328 -30.23 -32.61 12.35
CA GLN A 328 -30.32 -33.75 11.42
C GLN A 328 -28.93 -34.30 11.02
N PRO A 329 -28.77 -35.62 10.80
CA PRO A 329 -27.46 -36.23 10.49
C PRO A 329 -26.77 -35.70 9.23
N SER A 330 -27.54 -35.22 8.24
CA SER A 330 -27.02 -34.61 6.99
C SER A 330 -27.57 -33.20 6.82
N PRO A 331 -26.94 -32.15 7.41
CA PRO A 331 -27.49 -30.78 7.42
C PRO A 331 -27.54 -30.09 6.06
N MET A 332 -26.86 -30.61 5.03
CA MET A 332 -26.91 -30.10 3.65
C MET A 332 -28.13 -30.61 2.86
N ILE A 333 -28.86 -31.59 3.40
CA ILE A 333 -30.09 -32.16 2.84
C ILE A 333 -31.23 -31.70 3.75
N ALA A 334 -32.40 -31.41 3.18
CA ALA A 334 -33.60 -31.11 3.96
C ALA A 334 -33.97 -32.28 4.91
N SER A 335 -34.62 -31.98 6.03
CA SER A 335 -35.08 -33.01 6.96
C SER A 335 -36.24 -33.84 6.39
N ASP A 336 -36.25 -35.13 6.70
CA ASP A 336 -37.36 -36.03 6.42
C ASP A 336 -37.61 -36.93 7.65
N ILE A 337 -38.80 -37.54 7.73
CA ILE A 337 -39.21 -38.30 8.92
C ILE A 337 -38.63 -39.72 9.02
N TYR A 338 -37.76 -40.14 8.08
CA TYR A 338 -37.20 -41.50 8.01
C TYR A 338 -35.67 -41.54 7.97
N LEU A 339 -35.03 -40.78 7.07
CA LEU A 339 -33.58 -40.90 6.80
C LEU A 339 -32.76 -39.75 7.40
N ASN A 340 -33.29 -38.53 7.38
CA ASN A 340 -32.63 -37.31 7.83
C ASN A 340 -33.46 -36.59 8.92
N ALA A 341 -34.02 -37.34 9.86
CA ALA A 341 -34.77 -36.81 11.00
C ALA A 341 -33.81 -36.25 12.05
N PHE A 342 -34.18 -35.14 12.71
CA PHE A 342 -33.41 -34.53 13.80
C PHE A 342 -33.08 -35.53 14.92
N GLN A 343 -31.81 -35.60 15.33
CA GLN A 343 -31.29 -36.46 16.39
C GLN A 343 -30.59 -35.63 17.48
N TYR A 344 -30.63 -36.09 18.72
CA TYR A 344 -29.89 -35.47 19.82
C TYR A 344 -28.37 -35.57 19.61
N CYS A 345 -27.67 -34.47 19.86
CA CYS A 345 -26.22 -34.32 19.73
C CYS A 345 -25.39 -35.21 20.68
N SER A 346 -26.05 -35.94 21.57
CA SER A 346 -25.50 -36.93 22.51
C SER A 346 -25.60 -38.39 22.01
N THR A 347 -26.26 -38.64 20.87
CA THR A 347 -26.43 -39.99 20.31
C THR A 347 -25.24 -40.42 19.44
N ASP A 348 -24.98 -41.74 19.41
CA ASP A 348 -23.93 -42.34 18.56
C ASP A 348 -24.17 -42.17 17.04
N ILE A 349 -25.36 -41.69 16.64
CA ILE A 349 -25.71 -41.35 15.26
C ILE A 349 -24.90 -40.14 14.76
N ILE A 350 -24.47 -39.25 15.67
CA ILE A 350 -23.64 -38.08 15.37
C ILE A 350 -22.29 -38.23 16.09
N PRO A 351 -21.42 -39.16 15.62
CA PRO A 351 -20.26 -39.65 16.37
C PRO A 351 -19.20 -38.57 16.62
N GLN A 352 -18.49 -38.67 17.75
CA GLN A 352 -17.42 -37.73 18.12
C GLN A 352 -16.02 -38.33 17.95
N ILE A 353 -15.08 -37.45 17.56
CA ILE A 353 -13.64 -37.73 17.42
C ILE A 353 -12.99 -37.96 18.79
N ASP A 354 -12.38 -39.12 19.02
CA ASP A 354 -11.56 -39.36 20.21
C ASP A 354 -10.15 -38.78 20.05
N LEU A 355 -9.99 -37.52 20.45
CA LEU A 355 -8.69 -36.82 20.43
C LEU A 355 -7.59 -37.51 21.28
N LYS A 356 -7.91 -38.51 22.10
CA LYS A 356 -6.90 -39.36 22.76
C LYS A 356 -5.94 -40.03 21.76
N LYS A 357 -6.32 -40.21 20.50
CA LYS A 357 -5.43 -40.70 19.42
C LYS A 357 -4.31 -39.72 19.03
N TRP A 358 -4.33 -38.48 19.52
CA TRP A 358 -3.25 -37.50 19.42
C TRP A 358 -2.42 -37.37 20.71
N ARG A 359 -2.70 -38.20 21.73
CA ARG A 359 -1.88 -38.23 22.95
C ARG A 359 -0.52 -38.86 22.65
N THR A 360 0.54 -38.11 22.89
CA THR A 360 1.93 -38.54 22.69
C THR A 360 2.57 -38.92 24.02
N ASN A 361 3.08 -40.16 24.11
CA ASN A 361 3.95 -40.54 25.22
C ASN A 361 5.32 -39.87 25.07
N LYS A 362 5.95 -39.52 26.19
CA LYS A 362 7.04 -38.54 26.28
C LYS A 362 8.40 -39.07 25.80
N SER A 363 8.53 -39.41 24.52
CA SER A 363 9.79 -39.87 23.88
C SER A 363 9.77 -39.89 22.34
N ARG A 364 9.66 -38.73 21.69
CA ARG A 364 10.18 -38.55 20.31
C ARG A 364 11.07 -37.33 20.19
N LEU A 365 12.20 -37.52 19.51
CA LEU A 365 13.13 -36.47 19.12
C LEU A 365 12.43 -35.56 18.11
N GLY A 366 12.48 -34.24 18.31
CA GLY A 366 11.86 -33.27 17.39
C GLY A 366 11.29 -32.00 18.02
N ALA A 367 11.12 -31.96 19.35
CA ALA A 367 10.70 -30.72 20.02
C ALA A 367 11.68 -29.57 19.72
N PRO A 368 11.18 -28.34 19.46
CA PRO A 368 12.04 -27.17 19.36
C PRO A 368 12.80 -27.00 20.68
N LEU A 369 14.07 -26.61 20.60
CA LEU A 369 14.93 -26.47 21.76
C LEU A 369 14.34 -25.45 22.75
N SER A 370 13.80 -25.95 23.87
CA SER A 370 13.47 -25.14 25.04
C SER A 370 14.76 -24.62 25.66
N ILE A 371 15.27 -23.51 25.11
CA ILE A 371 16.39 -22.77 25.67
C ILE A 371 15.92 -22.29 27.05
N ASP A 372 16.57 -22.75 28.11
CA ASP A 372 16.19 -22.35 29.46
C ASP A 372 16.42 -20.85 29.69
N ASP A 373 15.60 -20.21 30.52
CA ASP A 373 15.66 -18.76 30.72
C ASP A 373 17.02 -18.28 31.24
N ASP A 374 17.73 -19.11 32.00
CA ASP A 374 19.06 -18.78 32.50
C ASP A 374 20.10 -18.82 31.36
N SER A 375 19.97 -19.73 30.40
CA SER A 375 20.71 -19.67 29.12
C SER A 375 20.38 -18.42 28.30
N ILE A 376 19.12 -17.97 28.25
CA ILE A 376 18.75 -16.70 27.58
C ILE A 376 19.37 -15.49 28.34
N LYS A 377 19.27 -15.46 29.67
CA LYS A 377 19.87 -14.41 30.53
C LYS A 377 21.40 -14.39 30.40
N LYS A 378 22.06 -15.55 30.35
CA LYS A 378 23.51 -15.72 30.07
C LYS A 378 23.88 -15.23 28.67
N ALA A 379 23.04 -15.47 27.66
CA ALA A 379 23.26 -14.95 26.31
C ALA A 379 23.17 -13.41 26.27
N ILE A 380 22.19 -12.81 26.95
CA ILE A 380 22.05 -11.35 27.10
C ILE A 380 23.25 -10.75 27.85
N HIS A 381 23.70 -11.36 28.96
CA HIS A 381 24.91 -10.91 29.67
C HIS A 381 26.23 -11.10 28.88
N ARG A 382 26.27 -11.98 27.87
CA ARG A 382 27.37 -12.05 26.90
C ARG A 382 27.25 -10.92 25.87
N ALA A 383 26.08 -10.79 25.25
CA ALA A 383 25.77 -9.76 24.26
C ALA A 383 26.03 -8.34 24.79
N LYS A 384 25.65 -8.06 26.04
CA LYS A 384 25.92 -6.78 26.72
C LYS A 384 27.41 -6.44 26.76
N ARG A 385 28.28 -7.40 27.11
CA ARG A 385 29.74 -7.22 27.10
C ARG A 385 30.32 -7.03 25.70
N GLU A 386 29.78 -7.69 24.68
CA GLU A 386 30.16 -7.46 23.29
C GLU A 386 29.77 -6.04 22.82
N VAL A 387 28.56 -5.60 23.16
CA VAL A 387 28.01 -4.28 22.85
C VAL A 387 28.80 -3.16 23.55
N ASP A 388 29.11 -3.30 24.84
CA ASP A 388 29.91 -2.31 25.57
C ASP A 388 31.34 -2.24 25.02
N SER A 389 31.94 -3.37 24.61
CA SER A 389 33.23 -3.37 23.90
C SER A 389 33.18 -2.71 22.51
N LEU A 390 32.01 -2.70 21.84
CA LEU A 390 31.82 -1.95 20.60
C LEU A 390 31.72 -0.44 20.88
N TYR A 391 31.01 0.00 21.93
CA TYR A 391 30.92 1.43 22.26
C TYR A 391 32.25 2.04 22.70
N GLU A 392 33.11 1.31 23.43
CA GLU A 392 34.47 1.82 23.72
C GLU A 392 35.32 1.96 22.44
N ARG A 393 35.11 1.09 21.44
CA ARG A 393 35.75 1.26 20.12
C ARG A 393 35.17 2.45 19.35
N GLU A 394 33.86 2.68 19.39
CA GLU A 394 33.24 3.86 18.77
C GLU A 394 33.76 5.18 19.38
N LYS A 395 33.98 5.23 20.69
CA LYS A 395 34.59 6.38 21.38
C LYS A 395 36.04 6.63 20.93
N ALA A 396 36.78 5.56 20.64
CA ALA A 396 38.17 5.62 20.17
C ALA A 396 38.32 5.96 18.67
N LEU A 397 37.23 6.06 17.89
CA LEU A 397 37.31 6.43 16.47
C LEU A 397 37.78 7.90 16.29
N PRO A 398 38.78 8.17 15.45
CA PRO A 398 39.36 9.50 15.31
C PRO A 398 38.35 10.52 14.75
N SER A 399 38.23 11.66 15.43
CA SER A 399 37.32 12.75 15.05
C SER A 399 37.85 13.53 13.84
N ASN A 400 37.29 13.25 12.66
CA ASN A 400 37.60 14.00 11.45
C ASN A 400 36.95 15.40 11.50
N ASP A 401 37.70 16.43 11.88
CA ASP A 401 37.13 17.66 12.44
C ASP A 401 36.33 18.53 11.44
N ARG A 402 36.59 18.37 10.12
CA ARG A 402 35.77 18.99 9.06
C ARG A 402 34.33 18.45 9.01
N LEU A 403 34.13 17.21 9.43
CA LEU A 403 32.81 16.60 9.55
C LEU A 403 32.22 16.90 10.95
N SER A 404 33.04 16.79 12.00
CA SER A 404 32.68 17.09 13.40
C SER A 404 31.86 18.38 13.59
N LYS A 405 32.22 19.47 12.91
CA LYS A 405 31.61 20.81 13.11
C LYS A 405 30.26 21.02 12.42
N SER A 406 29.95 20.35 11.31
CA SER A 406 28.60 20.39 10.70
C SER A 406 27.69 19.24 11.16
N GLN A 407 28.25 18.16 11.72
CA GLN A 407 27.50 16.94 12.04
C GLN A 407 26.72 16.95 13.37
N LYS A 408 26.42 18.11 13.96
CA LYS A 408 25.38 18.20 15.01
C LYS A 408 24.01 18.14 14.35
N MET A 409 23.63 16.91 13.98
CA MET A 409 22.32 16.52 13.44
C MET A 409 21.19 17.28 14.14
N HIS A 410 20.49 18.17 13.42
CA HIS A 410 19.62 19.20 14.03
C HIS A 410 18.26 18.67 14.53
N TYR A 411 18.13 17.35 14.71
CA TYR A 411 16.99 16.71 15.36
C TYR A 411 16.94 17.11 16.83
N ASN A 412 15.72 17.35 17.32
CA ASN A 412 15.46 17.70 18.72
C ASN A 412 16.07 16.67 19.69
N ARG A 413 16.56 17.16 20.84
CA ARG A 413 17.40 16.39 21.79
C ARG A 413 16.72 15.08 22.24
N GLY A 414 15.39 15.10 22.39
CA GLY A 414 14.57 13.91 22.68
C GLY A 414 14.58 12.87 21.54
N ILE A 415 14.33 13.28 20.29
CA ILE A 415 14.34 12.39 19.10
C ILE A 415 15.70 11.70 18.94
N ARG A 416 16.79 12.48 19.05
CA ARG A 416 18.16 11.96 18.97
C ARG A 416 18.41 10.91 20.05
N LYS A 417 18.00 11.16 21.31
CA LYS A 417 18.08 10.19 22.40
C LYS A 417 17.23 8.95 22.12
N LYS A 418 15.97 9.10 21.70
CA LYS A 418 15.04 8.00 21.42
C LYS A 418 15.57 7.06 20.34
N ARG A 419 16.13 7.60 19.25
CA ARG A 419 16.86 6.80 18.24
C ARG A 419 18.06 6.07 18.85
N GLN A 420 18.85 6.72 19.71
CA GLN A 420 19.97 6.05 20.39
C GLN A 420 19.51 4.92 21.33
N THR A 421 18.41 5.09 22.06
CA THR A 421 17.80 4.02 22.88
C THR A 421 17.41 2.81 22.01
N PHE A 422 16.68 3.04 20.90
CA PHE A 422 16.34 1.96 19.96
C PHE A 422 17.60 1.26 19.42
N ASN A 423 18.62 2.00 18.99
CA ASN A 423 19.88 1.43 18.50
C ASN A 423 20.52 0.49 19.53
N ASN A 424 20.58 0.94 20.78
CA ASN A 424 21.27 0.24 21.86
C ASN A 424 20.51 -1.04 22.28
N GLN A 425 19.17 -0.98 22.32
CA GLN A 425 18.32 -2.14 22.58
C GLN A 425 18.39 -3.15 21.42
N SER A 426 18.24 -2.68 20.18
CA SER A 426 18.20 -3.54 18.99
C SER A 426 19.54 -4.24 18.74
N LEU A 427 20.66 -3.55 18.95
CA LEU A 427 21.99 -4.14 18.84
C LEU A 427 22.24 -5.20 19.94
N LEU A 428 21.71 -4.99 21.15
CA LEU A 428 21.76 -6.00 22.22
C LEU A 428 20.95 -7.25 21.85
N LEU A 429 19.76 -7.08 21.25
CA LEU A 429 18.88 -8.17 20.80
C LEU A 429 19.46 -8.95 19.61
N GLU A 430 20.01 -8.27 18.60
CA GLU A 430 20.72 -8.86 17.46
C GLU A 430 21.91 -9.72 17.95
N ARG A 431 22.67 -9.22 18.94
CA ARG A 431 23.80 -9.93 19.55
C ARG A 431 23.36 -11.10 20.43
N ALA A 432 22.29 -10.96 21.22
CA ALA A 432 21.77 -12.04 22.06
C ALA A 432 21.24 -13.19 21.20
N THR A 433 20.46 -12.88 20.16
CA THR A 433 19.97 -13.86 19.17
C THR A 433 21.14 -14.60 18.51
N HIS A 434 22.20 -13.88 18.12
CA HIS A 434 23.41 -14.49 17.53
C HIS A 434 24.18 -15.38 18.52
N GLY A 435 24.20 -15.02 19.81
CA GLY A 435 24.76 -15.85 20.88
C GLY A 435 24.00 -17.18 21.04
N ILE A 436 22.67 -17.11 21.03
CA ILE A 436 21.77 -18.27 21.15
C ILE A 436 21.95 -19.22 19.95
N LEU A 437 21.82 -18.73 18.71
CA LEU A 437 21.97 -19.58 17.53
C LEU A 437 23.38 -20.19 17.41
N LYS A 438 24.42 -19.49 17.89
CA LYS A 438 25.78 -20.02 17.93
C LYS A 438 25.94 -21.14 18.96
N GLN A 439 25.23 -21.10 20.09
CA GLN A 439 25.21 -22.22 21.05
C GLN A 439 24.51 -23.45 20.45
N ILE A 440 23.36 -23.25 19.78
CA ILE A 440 22.63 -24.33 19.09
C ILE A 440 23.49 -24.96 17.97
N ARG A 441 24.10 -24.13 17.10
CA ARG A 441 24.99 -24.62 16.01
C ARG A 441 26.26 -25.31 16.53
N ASN A 442 26.76 -24.96 17.71
CA ASN A 442 27.92 -25.62 18.32
C ASN A 442 27.57 -26.91 19.10
N GLY A 443 26.28 -27.16 19.36
CA GLY A 443 25.80 -28.33 20.12
C GLY A 443 25.31 -29.51 19.26
N ARG A 444 25.45 -29.42 17.93
CA ARG A 444 25.15 -30.50 16.98
C ARG A 444 26.43 -30.93 16.25
N ASP A 445 26.55 -32.22 15.95
CA ASP A 445 27.72 -32.77 15.24
C ASP A 445 27.80 -32.31 13.78
N ARG A 446 29.03 -32.31 13.25
CA ARG A 446 29.44 -31.48 12.09
C ARG A 446 28.91 -31.90 10.71
N GLU A 447 28.16 -32.99 10.60
CA GLU A 447 27.75 -33.53 9.30
C GLU A 447 26.39 -32.98 8.80
N ALA A 448 25.50 -32.57 9.72
CA ALA A 448 24.20 -31.98 9.38
C ALA A 448 24.31 -30.49 9.01
N SER A 449 24.83 -30.18 7.82
CA SER A 449 25.27 -28.82 7.44
C SER A 449 24.48 -28.16 6.29
N ASN A 450 23.36 -28.74 5.84
CA ASN A 450 22.52 -28.14 4.77
C ASN A 450 21.11 -27.78 5.23
N ASP A 451 20.46 -28.61 6.06
CA ASP A 451 19.04 -28.44 6.44
C ASP A 451 18.83 -27.46 7.63
N VAL A 452 19.92 -26.85 8.11
CA VAL A 452 19.96 -26.03 9.35
C VAL A 452 19.35 -24.62 9.18
N LEU A 453 19.00 -24.19 7.97
CA LEU A 453 18.43 -22.86 7.74
C LEU A 453 16.93 -22.78 8.06
N ASP A 454 16.14 -23.76 7.62
CA ASP A 454 14.69 -23.79 7.87
C ASP A 454 14.38 -24.08 9.35
N ASP A 455 15.16 -25.01 9.94
CA ASP A 455 15.20 -25.32 11.38
C ASP A 455 15.36 -24.06 12.24
N ILE A 456 16.22 -23.12 11.80
CA ILE A 456 16.52 -21.87 12.51
C ILE A 456 15.43 -20.82 12.34
N GLN A 457 14.78 -20.73 11.17
CA GLN A 457 13.69 -19.78 10.96
C GLN A 457 12.52 -20.08 11.91
N SER A 458 12.18 -21.37 12.07
CA SER A 458 11.16 -21.85 13.02
C SER A 458 11.51 -21.52 14.48
N LEU A 459 12.73 -21.87 14.90
CA LEU A 459 13.23 -21.63 16.27
C LEU A 459 13.35 -20.14 16.64
N VAL A 460 13.47 -19.27 15.64
CA VAL A 460 13.50 -17.80 15.81
C VAL A 460 12.09 -17.23 15.98
N THR A 461 11.09 -17.75 15.27
CA THR A 461 9.68 -17.35 15.48
C THR A 461 9.10 -17.83 16.82
N SER A 462 9.63 -18.88 17.43
CA SER A 462 9.12 -19.47 18.67
C SER A 462 9.73 -18.92 19.98
N LEU A 463 10.46 -17.79 19.94
CA LEU A 463 11.07 -17.20 21.14
C LEU A 463 10.03 -16.42 21.99
N PRO A 464 9.95 -16.63 23.32
CA PRO A 464 8.97 -15.95 24.17
C PRO A 464 9.09 -14.43 24.14
N GLN A 465 8.06 -13.74 23.64
CA GLN A 465 8.13 -12.29 23.38
C GLN A 465 7.79 -11.42 24.61
N HIS A 466 7.02 -11.93 25.58
CA HIS A 466 6.50 -11.13 26.70
C HIS A 466 7.44 -11.01 27.92
N GLU A 467 7.86 -12.13 28.51
CA GLU A 467 8.55 -12.14 29.83
C GLU A 467 9.92 -11.44 29.82
N LEU A 468 10.64 -11.49 28.70
CA LEU A 468 11.97 -10.87 28.59
C LEU A 468 11.93 -9.33 28.58
N SER A 469 10.78 -8.72 28.35
CA SER A 469 10.65 -7.25 28.21
C SER A 469 11.02 -6.48 29.49
N GLU A 470 10.76 -7.04 30.68
CA GLU A 470 11.10 -6.41 31.96
C GLU A 470 12.57 -6.60 32.33
N TYR A 471 13.11 -7.81 32.13
CA TYR A 471 14.53 -8.10 32.34
C TYR A 471 15.42 -7.24 31.42
N LEU A 472 15.01 -7.01 30.16
CA LEU A 472 15.70 -6.13 29.22
C LEU A 472 15.71 -4.66 29.68
N LYS A 473 14.58 -4.12 30.18
CA LYS A 473 14.53 -2.76 30.77
C LYS A 473 15.56 -2.61 31.89
N ASN A 474 15.64 -3.59 32.78
CA ASN A 474 16.56 -3.59 33.92
C ASN A 474 18.04 -3.70 33.50
N GLN A 475 18.37 -4.49 32.48
CA GLN A 475 19.75 -4.59 31.95
C GLN A 475 20.20 -3.37 31.13
N LEU A 476 19.27 -2.56 30.62
CA LEU A 476 19.58 -1.39 29.78
C LEU A 476 19.86 -0.10 30.57
N LEU A 477 19.60 -0.06 31.89
CA LEU A 477 19.84 1.08 32.78
C LEU A 477 19.39 2.43 32.20
N ILE A 478 18.13 2.52 31.79
CA ILE A 478 17.53 3.72 31.19
C ILE A 478 17.22 4.77 32.26
N GLN A 479 18.26 5.36 32.86
CA GLN A 479 18.12 6.58 33.64
C GLN A 479 17.69 7.74 32.72
N ASN A 480 16.66 8.48 33.14
CA ASN A 480 15.96 9.56 32.42
C ASN A 480 14.93 9.11 31.36
N GLN A 481 13.81 8.53 31.79
CA GLN A 481 12.58 8.47 30.98
C GLN A 481 12.01 9.88 30.71
N ASN A 482 12.11 10.78 31.70
CA ASN A 482 11.56 12.16 31.74
C ASN A 482 12.12 13.15 30.68
N ILE A 483 12.79 12.68 29.63
CA ILE A 483 13.34 13.49 28.52
C ILE A 483 12.92 12.91 27.14
N ILE A 484 11.99 11.95 27.13
CA ILE A 484 11.54 11.25 25.92
C ILE A 484 10.17 11.77 25.43
N GLU A 485 9.35 12.31 26.33
CA GLU A 485 7.94 12.69 26.09
C GLU A 485 7.77 14.07 25.42
N GLU A 486 8.71 15.00 25.62
CA GLU A 486 8.61 16.43 25.26
C GLU A 486 8.33 16.73 23.76
N CYS A 487 8.54 15.76 22.85
CA CYS A 487 8.29 15.91 21.41
C CYS A 487 7.30 14.89 20.81
N GLN A 488 6.73 13.99 21.62
CA GLN A 488 5.96 12.83 21.19
C GLN A 488 4.79 12.62 22.16
N ASP A 489 3.60 13.05 21.74
CA ASP A 489 2.36 12.79 22.49
C ASP A 489 1.93 11.34 22.29
N TYR A 490 1.80 10.61 23.40
CA TYR A 490 1.29 9.24 23.50
C TYR A 490 0.21 9.12 24.58
N SER A 491 -0.53 10.21 24.81
CA SER A 491 -1.64 10.23 25.77
C SER A 491 -2.70 9.15 25.45
N LEU A 492 -3.28 8.62 26.52
CA LEU A 492 -4.37 7.66 26.52
C LEU A 492 -5.35 8.02 27.66
N PRO A 493 -6.67 7.82 27.51
CA PRO A 493 -7.36 7.31 26.30
C PRO A 493 -7.32 8.32 25.13
N CYS A 494 -7.49 7.81 23.91
CA CYS A 494 -7.56 8.64 22.70
C CYS A 494 -8.82 9.53 22.70
N ASP A 495 -8.66 10.82 22.37
CA ASP A 495 -9.79 11.73 22.16
C ASP A 495 -10.46 11.50 20.80
N HIS A 496 -11.51 10.68 20.81
CA HIS A 496 -12.38 10.43 19.66
C HIS A 496 -13.20 11.65 19.21
N THR A 497 -13.21 12.76 19.96
CA THR A 497 -13.89 14.02 19.59
C THR A 497 -12.97 15.01 18.87
N SER A 498 -11.66 14.74 18.81
CA SER A 498 -10.67 15.58 18.16
C SER A 498 -10.95 15.74 16.66
N LYS A 499 -10.85 16.99 16.19
CA LYS A 499 -11.18 17.37 14.80
C LYS A 499 -9.98 17.31 13.84
N TYR A 500 -8.79 16.98 14.36
CA TYR A 500 -7.51 17.06 13.67
C TYR A 500 -6.64 15.84 13.95
N ARG A 501 -5.83 15.45 12.96
CA ARG A 501 -4.80 14.42 13.13
C ARG A 501 -3.71 14.94 14.08
N THR A 502 -3.18 14.07 14.94
CA THR A 502 -1.93 14.30 15.68
C THR A 502 -0.76 14.58 14.71
N ILE A 503 0.38 15.03 15.23
CA ILE A 503 1.57 15.31 14.40
C ILE A 503 2.42 14.04 14.16
N ASN A 504 2.33 13.05 15.06
CA ASN A 504 3.04 11.77 14.97
C ASN A 504 2.17 10.61 14.43
N GLY A 505 0.89 10.85 14.12
CA GLY A 505 -0.04 9.83 13.62
C GLY A 505 -0.70 8.96 14.71
N TRP A 506 -0.37 9.19 16.00
CA TRP A 506 -0.99 8.52 17.15
C TRP A 506 -2.51 8.77 17.22
N CYS A 507 -3.27 7.80 17.72
CA CYS A 507 -4.73 7.83 17.83
C CYS A 507 -5.50 8.06 16.51
N ASN A 508 -4.87 7.83 15.34
CA ASN A 508 -5.57 7.88 14.04
C ASN A 508 -6.56 6.70 13.92
N ASN A 509 -6.14 5.53 14.40
CA ASN A 509 -7.00 4.41 14.73
C ASN A 509 -7.26 4.45 16.25
N LEU A 510 -8.52 4.28 16.68
CA LEU A 510 -8.91 4.41 18.10
C LEU A 510 -8.78 3.08 18.88
N HIS A 511 -8.82 1.93 18.20
CA HIS A 511 -8.64 0.60 18.79
C HIS A 511 -7.16 0.21 18.88
N HIS A 512 -6.36 0.62 17.88
CA HIS A 512 -4.91 0.43 17.81
C HIS A 512 -4.19 1.78 17.58
N PRO A 513 -4.02 2.61 18.62
CA PRO A 513 -3.50 4.00 18.52
C PRO A 513 -2.16 4.16 17.80
N GLU A 514 -1.40 3.08 17.73
CA GLU A 514 -0.07 2.97 17.14
C GLU A 514 -0.03 2.75 15.61
N TYR A 515 -1.11 2.31 14.97
CA TYR A 515 -1.08 1.94 13.56
C TYR A 515 -0.72 3.14 12.68
N GLY A 516 0.33 3.00 11.86
CA GLY A 516 0.88 4.09 11.04
C GLY A 516 1.58 5.24 11.80
N THR A 517 1.82 5.12 13.11
CA THR A 517 2.51 6.14 13.92
C THR A 517 4.01 6.24 13.61
N SER A 518 4.58 7.44 13.74
CA SER A 518 6.01 7.70 13.49
C SER A 518 6.95 7.08 14.53
N MET A 519 8.14 6.69 14.07
CA MET A 519 9.16 5.94 14.84
C MET A 519 8.72 4.52 15.25
N ARG A 520 8.02 3.80 14.37
CA ARG A 520 7.60 2.39 14.54
C ARG A 520 8.22 1.47 13.48
N LEU A 521 8.27 0.16 13.72
CA LEU A 521 8.76 -0.81 12.75
C LEU A 521 7.94 -0.80 11.45
N PHE A 522 8.58 -1.07 10.31
CA PHE A 522 7.85 -1.47 9.11
C PHE A 522 7.17 -2.82 9.34
N ASN A 523 5.95 -2.98 8.81
CA ASN A 523 5.35 -4.29 8.63
C ASN A 523 5.95 -4.94 7.34
N ARG A 524 5.55 -6.16 6.94
CA ARG A 524 6.09 -6.87 5.76
C ARG A 524 5.00 -7.56 4.95
N PHE A 525 5.31 -7.88 3.69
CA PHE A 525 4.55 -8.86 2.91
C PHE A 525 5.12 -10.29 3.07
N LEU A 526 6.44 -10.43 3.26
CA LEU A 526 7.13 -11.72 3.42
C LEU A 526 8.16 -11.68 4.55
N LEU A 527 8.50 -12.84 5.13
CA LEU A 527 9.48 -12.93 6.21
C LEU A 527 10.90 -12.46 5.77
N PRO A 528 11.69 -11.85 6.68
CA PRO A 528 13.04 -11.37 6.36
C PRO A 528 14.01 -12.53 6.09
N VAL A 529 14.85 -12.38 5.07
CA VAL A 529 15.88 -13.37 4.67
C VAL A 529 17.28 -12.76 4.81
N TYR A 530 18.00 -13.19 5.85
CA TYR A 530 19.40 -12.83 6.12
C TYR A 530 20.33 -14.04 5.97
N GLU A 531 21.59 -13.79 5.60
CA GLU A 531 22.61 -14.81 5.31
C GLU A 531 22.90 -15.74 6.51
N ASP A 532 22.78 -15.24 7.74
CA ASP A 532 23.01 -16.00 8.97
C ASP A 532 21.71 -16.42 9.69
N GLY A 533 20.55 -16.01 9.16
CA GLY A 533 19.23 -16.14 9.77
C GLY A 533 18.82 -14.97 10.69
N ILE A 534 19.69 -13.97 10.91
CA ILE A 534 19.45 -12.90 11.90
C ILE A 534 19.55 -11.52 11.27
N GLY A 535 20.71 -11.20 10.68
CA GLY A 535 21.03 -9.81 10.36
C GLY A 535 22.22 -9.62 9.41
N ALA A 536 22.95 -10.66 9.03
CA ALA A 536 23.99 -10.55 8.01
C ALA A 536 23.38 -10.36 6.61
N PRO A 537 23.73 -9.31 5.84
CA PRO A 537 23.20 -9.12 4.49
C PRO A 537 23.48 -10.33 3.57
N ARG A 538 22.47 -10.75 2.80
CA ARG A 538 22.57 -11.85 1.83
C ARG A 538 23.73 -11.62 0.85
N LYS A 539 24.63 -12.59 0.76
CA LYS A 539 25.81 -12.62 -0.13
C LYS A 539 25.89 -13.89 -0.96
N SER A 540 25.25 -14.98 -0.55
CA SER A 540 25.31 -16.28 -1.24
C SER A 540 24.19 -16.48 -2.27
N SER A 541 24.53 -17.17 -3.36
CA SER A 541 23.60 -17.66 -4.36
C SER A 541 22.91 -18.93 -3.89
N VAL A 542 21.74 -19.24 -4.47
CA VAL A 542 21.06 -20.54 -4.29
C VAL A 542 21.90 -21.70 -4.88
N LYS A 543 22.79 -21.40 -5.84
CA LYS A 543 23.76 -22.38 -6.34
C LYS A 543 24.95 -22.45 -5.40
N LYS A 544 25.16 -23.62 -4.77
CA LYS A 544 26.22 -23.88 -3.77
C LYS A 544 27.59 -23.35 -4.23
N ASN A 545 28.34 -22.79 -3.28
CA ASN A 545 29.68 -22.22 -3.47
C ASN A 545 29.79 -21.08 -4.51
N LYS A 546 28.71 -20.32 -4.75
CA LYS A 546 28.75 -19.09 -5.57
C LYS A 546 28.19 -17.88 -4.82
N ASN A 547 28.90 -16.76 -4.88
CA ASN A 547 28.42 -15.48 -4.37
C ASN A 547 27.41 -14.84 -5.33
N LEU A 548 26.59 -13.93 -4.82
CA LEU A 548 25.79 -13.00 -5.62
C LEU A 548 26.69 -12.02 -6.39
N PRO A 549 26.27 -11.52 -7.56
CA PRO A 549 26.98 -10.44 -8.26
C PRO A 549 26.96 -9.15 -7.42
N SER A 550 28.00 -8.33 -7.54
CA SER A 550 27.99 -6.99 -6.92
C SER A 550 26.80 -6.17 -7.44
N PRO A 551 26.09 -5.41 -6.57
CA PRO A 551 25.09 -4.44 -7.00
C PRO A 551 25.59 -3.47 -8.07
N ARG A 552 26.89 -3.10 -8.05
CA ARG A 552 27.50 -2.26 -9.09
C ARG A 552 27.64 -3.00 -10.43
N LEU A 553 27.90 -4.30 -10.43
CA LEU A 553 27.90 -5.11 -11.66
C LEU A 553 26.50 -5.20 -12.26
N VAL A 554 25.47 -5.45 -11.43
CA VAL A 554 24.07 -5.47 -11.88
C VAL A 554 23.65 -4.11 -12.44
N SER A 555 24.00 -3.01 -11.76
CA SER A 555 23.78 -1.65 -12.25
C SER A 555 24.40 -1.40 -13.63
N VAL A 556 25.64 -1.84 -13.86
CA VAL A 556 26.33 -1.65 -15.15
C VAL A 556 25.76 -2.52 -16.28
N VAL A 557 25.32 -3.75 -15.97
CA VAL A 557 24.87 -4.72 -16.99
C VAL A 557 23.38 -4.60 -17.31
N VAL A 558 22.54 -4.26 -16.33
CA VAL A 558 21.06 -4.28 -16.45
C VAL A 558 20.45 -2.87 -16.44
N HIS A 559 21.10 -1.90 -15.80
CA HIS A 559 20.57 -0.54 -15.59
C HIS A 559 21.48 0.52 -16.22
N GLY A 560 21.92 0.28 -17.45
CA GLY A 560 22.63 1.27 -18.27
C GLY A 560 21.72 2.44 -18.70
N ASP A 561 22.32 3.61 -18.96
CA ASP A 561 21.61 4.79 -19.45
C ASP A 561 21.06 4.55 -20.88
N THR A 562 19.75 4.66 -21.05
CA THR A 562 19.07 4.60 -22.36
C THR A 562 18.32 5.90 -22.60
N ARG A 563 18.68 6.63 -23.66
CA ARG A 563 18.15 7.96 -23.98
C ARG A 563 16.77 7.92 -24.64
N SER A 564 15.80 7.28 -24.00
CA SER A 564 14.42 7.16 -24.45
C SER A 564 13.50 7.99 -23.52
N PRO A 565 13.16 9.24 -23.86
CA PRO A 565 12.22 10.04 -23.07
C PRO A 565 10.79 9.50 -23.23
N HIS A 566 9.97 9.62 -22.17
CA HIS A 566 8.58 9.16 -22.24
C HIS A 566 7.73 10.06 -23.13
N VAL A 567 7.04 9.48 -24.12
CA VAL A 567 6.33 10.23 -25.18
C VAL A 567 5.05 10.95 -24.73
N ARG A 568 4.51 10.61 -23.54
CA ARG A 568 3.22 11.12 -23.05
C ARG A 568 3.30 11.89 -21.73
N TYR A 569 4.26 11.58 -20.87
CA TYR A 569 4.25 12.06 -19.48
C TYR A 569 5.38 13.05 -19.25
N SER A 570 5.04 14.19 -18.66
CA SER A 570 5.97 15.28 -18.42
C SER A 570 6.95 14.91 -17.30
N LEU A 571 8.00 15.72 -17.15
CA LEU A 571 8.87 15.63 -15.97
C LEU A 571 8.10 15.88 -14.66
N MET A 572 6.89 16.47 -14.68
CA MET A 572 6.03 16.52 -13.50
C MET A 572 5.46 15.14 -13.13
N THR A 573 5.35 14.15 -14.03
CA THR A 573 5.10 12.77 -13.60
C THR A 573 6.30 12.17 -12.87
N MET A 574 7.54 12.57 -13.21
CA MET A 574 8.72 12.21 -12.41
C MET A 574 8.79 13.01 -11.10
N GLN A 575 8.46 14.30 -11.12
CA GLN A 575 8.67 15.24 -10.02
C GLN A 575 7.51 15.27 -9.03
N TRP A 576 6.26 15.33 -9.52
CA TRP A 576 5.13 14.92 -8.70
C TRP A 576 5.31 13.46 -8.31
N GLY A 577 5.74 12.56 -9.20
CA GLY A 577 6.21 11.22 -8.83
C GLY A 577 7.55 11.16 -8.09
N GLN A 578 8.08 12.28 -7.57
CA GLN A 578 9.15 12.34 -6.56
C GLN A 578 8.50 12.75 -5.25
N VAL A 579 7.61 13.76 -5.32
CA VAL A 579 6.54 14.13 -4.38
C VAL A 579 5.55 12.98 -4.07
N THR A 580 5.56 11.92 -4.87
CA THR A 580 4.72 10.70 -4.78
C THR A 580 5.44 9.49 -5.41
N LYS A 581 6.78 9.48 -5.40
CA LYS A 581 7.56 8.23 -5.22
C LYS A 581 7.47 7.89 -3.72
N CYS A 582 8.04 6.76 -3.33
CA CYS A 582 8.82 6.73 -2.10
C CYS A 582 10.08 7.63 -2.24
N LYS A 583 9.85 8.96 -2.32
CA LYS A 583 10.80 10.09 -2.14
C LYS A 583 10.08 11.37 -1.68
N PHE A 584 8.81 11.27 -1.27
CA PHE A 584 8.05 12.30 -0.54
C PHE A 584 6.76 11.72 0.02
N LEU A 585 6.16 10.73 -0.64
CA LEU A 585 5.47 9.61 0.05
C LEU A 585 6.49 8.52 0.47
N ASP A 586 7.73 8.95 0.70
CA ASP A 586 8.72 8.36 1.62
C ASP A 586 8.96 9.45 2.68
N HIS A 587 9.14 10.70 2.28
CA HIS A 587 9.25 11.83 3.21
C HIS A 587 7.94 12.19 3.98
N ASP A 588 6.87 11.40 3.78
CA ASP A 588 5.55 11.49 4.42
C ASP A 588 4.94 10.09 4.72
N LEU A 589 5.57 9.00 4.26
CA LEU A 589 5.13 7.62 4.57
C LEU A 589 6.25 6.70 5.10
N THR A 590 7.51 6.91 4.72
CA THR A 590 8.63 5.98 5.00
C THR A 590 9.97 6.70 5.14
N PHE A 591 10.61 6.74 6.31
CA PHE A 591 12.05 7.05 6.37
C PHE A 591 12.81 5.98 7.15
N SER A 592 13.75 5.33 6.45
CA SER A 592 14.72 4.40 7.04
C SER A 592 16.01 5.17 7.40
N PRO A 593 16.23 5.58 8.67
CA PRO A 593 17.48 6.22 9.06
C PRO A 593 18.67 5.26 8.91
N MET A 594 19.86 5.82 8.67
CA MET A 594 21.13 5.09 8.68
C MET A 594 21.59 4.82 10.12
N TYR A 595 22.42 3.79 10.34
CA TYR A 595 23.06 3.60 11.64
C TYR A 595 23.92 4.82 12.03
N LEU A 596 23.77 5.25 13.28
CA LEU A 596 24.55 6.31 13.93
C LEU A 596 25.29 5.72 15.11
N THR A 597 26.48 6.25 15.41
CA THR A 597 27.21 5.84 16.62
C THR A 597 26.48 6.27 17.90
N SER A 598 26.86 5.68 19.03
CA SER A 598 26.51 6.11 20.40
C SER A 598 26.68 7.62 20.65
N ASN A 599 27.59 8.29 19.93
CA ASN A 599 27.80 9.74 19.99
C ASN A 599 26.96 10.56 18.98
N GLY A 600 26.19 9.90 18.11
CA GLY A 600 25.35 10.51 17.08
C GLY A 600 26.13 10.95 15.83
N ARG A 601 27.26 10.29 15.53
CA ARG A 601 28.11 10.59 14.35
C ARG A 601 27.83 9.61 13.21
N LEU A 602 28.01 10.07 11.97
CA LEU A 602 28.00 9.25 10.76
C LEU A 602 29.31 8.46 10.58
N LEU A 603 29.24 7.30 9.92
CA LEU A 603 30.38 6.41 9.67
C LEU A 603 31.01 6.65 8.29
N ASP A 604 32.35 6.68 8.20
CA ASP A 604 33.07 6.74 6.92
C ASP A 604 33.41 5.34 6.38
N CYS A 605 32.46 4.78 5.64
CA CYS A 605 32.52 3.44 5.07
C CYS A 605 33.10 3.39 3.63
N LYS A 606 33.99 4.32 3.24
CA LYS A 606 34.57 4.38 1.88
C LYS A 606 35.54 3.25 1.53
N SER A 607 36.16 2.59 2.51
CA SER A 607 37.13 1.53 2.27
C SER A 607 36.43 0.17 2.23
N CYS A 608 36.86 -0.73 1.33
CA CYS A 608 36.35 -2.10 1.28
C CYS A 608 36.50 -2.85 2.62
N ASN A 609 37.49 -2.50 3.44
CA ASN A 609 37.72 -3.08 4.76
C ASN A 609 37.04 -2.33 5.92
N SER A 610 36.27 -1.25 5.68
CA SER A 610 35.60 -0.47 6.74
C SER A 610 34.69 -1.29 7.65
N HIS A 611 34.15 -2.41 7.17
CA HIS A 611 33.38 -3.39 7.95
C HIS A 611 34.19 -4.08 9.09
N LYS A 612 35.53 -4.01 9.04
CA LYS A 612 36.48 -4.46 10.08
C LYS A 612 37.25 -3.32 10.71
N THR A 613 37.59 -2.27 9.96
CA THR A 613 38.50 -1.19 10.39
C THR A 613 37.78 0.05 10.93
N VAL A 614 36.48 0.21 10.68
CA VAL A 614 35.68 1.37 11.13
C VAL A 614 34.50 0.91 11.99
N HIS A 615 33.55 0.16 11.43
CA HIS A 615 32.41 -0.38 12.18
C HIS A 615 31.72 -1.53 11.42
N PRO A 616 31.17 -2.56 12.09
CA PRO A 616 30.44 -3.66 11.43
C PRO A 616 29.25 -3.22 10.56
N GLU A 617 28.68 -2.04 10.82
CA GLU A 617 27.56 -1.46 10.07
C GLU A 617 27.98 -0.77 8.75
N CYS A 618 29.28 -0.73 8.46
CA CYS A 618 29.78 -0.43 7.11
C CYS A 618 29.59 -1.63 6.18
N TRP A 619 28.92 -1.46 5.04
CA TRP A 619 28.77 -2.52 4.04
C TRP A 619 29.05 -2.02 2.61
N PRO A 620 30.31 -1.63 2.32
CA PRO A 620 30.72 -0.97 1.08
C PRO A 620 30.45 -1.81 -0.17
N ILE A 621 30.00 -1.17 -1.25
CA ILE A 621 29.68 -1.84 -2.52
C ILE A 621 30.95 -2.01 -3.34
N VAL A 622 31.39 -3.25 -3.56
CA VAL A 622 32.60 -3.58 -4.33
C VAL A 622 32.43 -3.27 -5.82
N ILE A 623 33.38 -2.53 -6.38
CA ILE A 623 33.43 -2.13 -7.79
C ILE A 623 34.13 -3.24 -8.61
N PRO A 624 33.55 -3.73 -9.73
CA PRO A 624 34.21 -4.70 -10.60
C PRO A 624 35.49 -4.15 -11.24
N LYS A 625 36.51 -5.00 -11.45
CA LYS A 625 37.76 -4.59 -12.12
C LYS A 625 37.55 -4.01 -13.53
N ASN A 626 36.52 -4.47 -14.22
CA ASN A 626 36.21 -4.08 -15.60
C ASN A 626 35.09 -3.00 -15.68
N ASP A 627 34.78 -2.32 -14.58
CA ASP A 627 33.77 -1.24 -14.55
C ASP A 627 34.04 -0.19 -15.64
N PRO A 628 33.04 0.25 -16.43
CA PRO A 628 33.29 1.19 -17.53
C PRO A 628 33.76 2.58 -17.07
N PHE A 629 33.39 3.01 -15.86
CA PHE A 629 33.62 4.35 -15.34
C PHE A 629 34.74 4.40 -14.29
N PHE A 630 34.78 3.43 -13.37
CA PHE A 630 35.69 3.45 -12.22
C PHE A 630 37.05 2.77 -12.43
N LYS A 631 37.49 2.53 -13.69
CA LYS A 631 38.74 1.82 -14.04
C LYS A 631 39.99 2.35 -13.33
N SER A 632 40.06 3.66 -13.14
CA SER A 632 41.20 4.38 -12.54
C SER A 632 41.00 4.75 -11.06
N SER A 633 39.92 4.27 -10.42
CA SER A 633 39.64 4.60 -9.01
C SER A 633 40.61 3.90 -8.06
N LYS A 634 41.34 4.68 -7.23
CA LYS A 634 42.22 4.14 -6.19
C LYS A 634 41.48 3.31 -5.12
N ASN A 635 40.18 3.57 -4.92
CA ASN A 635 39.30 2.72 -4.13
C ASN A 635 38.33 1.97 -5.05
N HIS A 636 38.42 0.63 -5.08
CA HIS A 636 37.45 -0.24 -5.76
C HIS A 636 36.19 -0.52 -4.90
N CYS A 637 35.73 0.47 -4.11
CA CYS A 637 34.49 0.38 -3.33
C CYS A 637 33.76 1.72 -3.27
N LEU A 638 32.43 1.66 -3.23
CA LEU A 638 31.55 2.80 -2.94
C LEU A 638 31.16 2.78 -1.46
N HIS A 639 31.05 3.96 -0.85
CA HIS A 639 30.58 4.13 0.54
C HIS A 639 29.13 3.66 0.67
N PHE A 640 28.86 2.88 1.71
CA PHE A 640 27.52 2.48 2.11
C PHE A 640 27.50 2.12 3.60
N VAL A 641 26.53 2.66 4.34
CA VAL A 641 26.21 2.31 5.74
C VAL A 641 24.87 1.62 5.75
N ARG A 642 24.71 0.60 6.60
CA ARG A 642 23.41 -0.08 6.77
C ARG A 642 22.36 0.85 7.40
N SER A 643 21.10 0.59 7.05
CA SER A 643 19.95 1.14 7.77
C SER A 643 19.96 0.70 9.24
N MET A 644 19.48 1.59 10.10
CA MET A 644 19.39 1.42 11.55
C MET A 644 18.64 0.14 11.92
N ASN A 645 19.13 -0.59 12.94
CA ASN A 645 18.34 -1.66 13.56
C ASN A 645 17.37 -1.03 14.57
N ALA A 646 16.10 -1.46 14.53
CA ALA A 646 15.05 -1.04 15.45
C ALA A 646 14.27 -2.21 16.06
N GLN A 647 14.75 -3.44 15.86
CA GLN A 647 14.27 -4.69 16.44
C GLN A 647 13.93 -4.56 17.94
N GLN A 648 12.69 -4.90 18.31
CA GLN A 648 12.17 -4.73 19.67
C GLN A 648 12.18 -6.04 20.49
N THR A 649 12.16 -7.19 19.81
CA THR A 649 12.14 -8.56 20.36
C THR A 649 13.39 -9.35 19.95
N LEU A 650 13.62 -10.55 20.51
CA LEU A 650 14.63 -11.47 19.96
C LEU A 650 14.20 -11.97 18.57
N GLY A 651 15.17 -12.26 17.70
CA GLY A 651 14.91 -12.74 16.33
C GLY A 651 15.62 -11.92 15.24
N PRO A 652 15.03 -11.78 14.04
CA PRO A 652 15.69 -11.15 12.91
C PRO A 652 15.68 -9.62 13.01
N ARG A 653 16.63 -9.00 12.30
CA ARG A 653 16.86 -7.56 12.30
C ARG A 653 15.77 -6.81 11.54
N GLU A 654 15.05 -5.95 12.26
CA GLU A 654 14.02 -5.08 11.67
C GLU A 654 14.43 -3.62 11.50
N GLN A 655 13.71 -2.93 10.62
CA GLN A 655 13.94 -1.54 10.26
C GLN A 655 12.75 -0.68 10.71
N MET A 656 13.02 0.55 11.14
CA MET A 656 12.01 1.51 11.58
C MET A 656 11.66 2.51 10.48
N ASN A 657 10.37 2.83 10.39
CA ASN A 657 9.86 4.03 9.78
C ASN A 657 9.91 5.19 10.78
N ASP A 658 10.65 6.24 10.47
CA ASP A 658 10.80 7.42 11.32
C ASP A 658 9.71 8.50 11.09
N LEU A 659 8.81 8.30 10.12
CA LEU A 659 7.74 9.21 9.73
C LEU A 659 6.35 8.58 9.93
N THR A 660 5.26 9.36 9.79
CA THR A 660 3.89 8.80 9.74
C THR A 660 3.74 7.84 8.54
N SER A 661 2.64 7.08 8.50
CA SER A 661 2.29 6.20 7.36
C SER A 661 1.06 6.70 6.59
N PHE A 662 0.75 8.00 6.67
CA PHE A 662 -0.47 8.59 6.12
C PHE A 662 -0.16 9.69 5.11
N VAL A 663 -1.01 9.85 4.09
CA VAL A 663 -0.96 11.01 3.19
C VAL A 663 -1.51 12.23 3.95
N ASP A 664 -0.74 12.77 4.90
CA ASP A 664 -1.17 13.85 5.80
C ASP A 664 -0.36 15.15 5.65
N GLY A 665 0.73 15.15 4.88
CA GLY A 665 1.55 16.34 4.67
C GLY A 665 2.61 16.56 5.74
N SER A 666 2.99 15.54 6.52
CA SER A 666 4.12 15.58 7.45
C SER A 666 5.46 15.92 6.76
N HIS A 667 5.59 15.72 5.44
CA HIS A 667 6.69 16.27 4.64
C HIS A 667 6.76 17.82 4.66
N ILE A 668 5.63 18.50 4.93
CA ILE A 668 5.51 19.95 5.15
C ILE A 668 5.51 20.28 6.65
N TYR A 669 4.75 19.52 7.43
CA TYR A 669 4.40 19.86 8.83
C TYR A 669 5.29 19.20 9.90
N GLY A 670 6.12 18.22 9.54
CA GLY A 670 6.88 17.37 10.45
C GLY A 670 6.08 16.16 10.95
N SER A 671 6.78 15.06 11.25
CA SER A 671 6.21 13.82 11.84
C SER A 671 6.34 13.76 13.38
N ASN A 672 6.63 14.90 14.04
CA ASN A 672 6.65 15.05 15.49
C ASN A 672 6.41 16.53 15.90
N TYR A 673 5.93 16.75 17.13
CA TYR A 673 5.47 18.06 17.59
C TYR A 673 6.56 19.15 17.60
N CYS A 674 7.80 18.77 17.92
CA CYS A 674 8.91 19.73 17.97
C CYS A 674 9.34 20.21 16.57
N ASP A 675 9.20 19.38 15.53
CA ASP A 675 9.40 19.83 14.15
C ASP A 675 8.24 20.68 13.64
N ALA A 676 6.99 20.33 13.95
CA ALA A 676 5.85 21.20 13.65
C ALA A 676 5.95 22.57 14.33
N HIS A 677 6.38 22.62 15.59
CA HIS A 677 6.62 23.85 16.32
C HIS A 677 7.76 24.68 15.69
N ARG A 678 8.85 24.04 15.25
CA ARG A 678 10.00 24.69 14.59
C ARG A 678 9.63 25.33 13.25
N LEU A 679 8.65 24.76 12.54
CA LEU A 679 8.23 25.18 11.21
C LEU A 679 7.09 26.22 11.21
N ARG A 680 6.52 26.56 12.37
CA ARG A 680 5.46 27.58 12.51
C ARG A 680 6.00 28.95 12.90
N THR A 681 5.25 29.99 12.55
CA THR A 681 5.48 31.38 12.99
C THR A 681 4.71 31.78 14.25
N PHE A 682 3.70 30.97 14.62
CA PHE A 682 2.69 31.28 15.64
C PHE A 682 1.98 32.63 15.41
N ARG A 683 1.79 33.01 14.14
CA ARG A 683 1.02 34.18 13.72
C ARG A 683 0.14 33.84 12.51
N ARG A 684 -1.19 33.98 12.67
CA ARG A 684 -2.22 33.72 11.64
C ARG A 684 -2.15 32.31 11.02
N GLY A 685 -1.74 31.32 11.81
CA GLY A 685 -1.62 29.92 11.43
C GLY A 685 -0.49 29.61 10.44
N LYS A 686 0.45 30.54 10.20
CA LYS A 686 1.43 30.42 9.12
C LYS A 686 2.67 29.60 9.43
N LEU A 687 3.15 28.90 8.41
CA LEU A 687 4.49 28.33 8.33
C LEU A 687 5.57 29.41 8.17
N ASN A 688 6.75 29.14 8.71
CA ASN A 688 7.94 29.97 8.64
C ASN A 688 8.50 30.03 7.21
N THR A 689 9.22 31.10 6.88
CA THR A 689 9.63 31.42 5.50
C THR A 689 10.93 32.22 5.48
N THR A 690 11.68 32.16 4.38
CA THR A 690 12.77 33.09 4.08
C THR A 690 12.36 34.00 2.92
N ARG A 691 12.48 35.33 3.11
CA ARG A 691 12.18 36.31 2.06
C ARG A 691 13.09 36.13 0.85
N HIS A 692 12.53 36.28 -0.34
CA HIS A 692 13.30 36.20 -1.58
C HIS A 692 14.27 37.40 -1.71
N ALA A 693 15.46 37.16 -2.26
CA ALA A 693 16.51 38.18 -2.37
C ALA A 693 16.18 39.30 -3.38
N VAL A 694 15.50 38.94 -4.48
CA VAL A 694 14.93 39.90 -5.44
C VAL A 694 13.61 40.42 -4.88
N ARG A 695 13.45 41.75 -4.82
CA ARG A 695 12.24 42.44 -4.35
C ARG A 695 11.01 42.04 -5.19
N ASN A 696 9.83 42.08 -4.57
CA ASN A 696 8.51 41.76 -5.14
C ASN A 696 8.27 40.29 -5.55
N MET A 697 9.25 39.40 -5.39
CA MET A 697 9.06 37.95 -5.53
C MET A 697 8.48 37.34 -4.24
N LYS A 698 7.69 36.28 -4.36
CA LYS A 698 7.07 35.54 -3.24
C LYS A 698 8.13 34.81 -2.40
N ASP A 699 7.83 34.58 -1.12
CA ASP A 699 8.75 33.97 -0.16
C ASP A 699 9.20 32.54 -0.53
N LEU A 700 10.34 32.12 0.02
CA LEU A 700 10.91 30.78 -0.08
C LEU A 700 10.74 30.01 1.25
N LEU A 701 11.06 28.71 1.22
CA LEU A 701 11.20 27.89 2.43
C LEU A 701 12.18 28.51 3.43
N PRO A 702 12.03 28.23 4.73
CA PRO A 702 13.01 28.65 5.73
C PRO A 702 14.39 28.05 5.46
N GLN A 703 15.45 28.83 5.67
CA GLN A 703 16.83 28.36 5.54
C GLN A 703 17.37 27.72 6.83
N THR A 704 18.26 26.74 6.68
CA THR A 704 18.97 26.09 7.78
C THR A 704 20.43 25.77 7.42
N ILE A 705 21.32 25.95 8.40
CA ILE A 705 22.73 25.52 8.37
C ILE A 705 22.85 24.09 8.95
N GLY A 706 21.78 23.56 9.55
CA GLY A 706 21.76 22.26 10.25
C GLY A 706 21.59 21.03 9.35
N ASN A 707 21.48 21.20 8.02
CA ASN A 707 21.29 20.08 7.10
C ASN A 707 22.63 19.38 6.81
N ILE A 708 22.76 18.14 7.30
CA ILE A 708 24.01 17.38 7.31
C ILE A 708 24.50 16.95 5.92
N GLU A 709 23.62 16.97 4.92
CA GLU A 709 23.95 16.62 3.53
C GLU A 709 24.18 17.84 2.63
N CYS A 710 24.07 19.07 3.17
CA CYS A 710 24.14 20.31 2.41
C CYS A 710 25.49 20.49 1.68
N LYS A 711 25.43 20.90 0.41
CA LYS A 711 26.59 21.10 -0.49
C LYS A 711 26.59 22.48 -1.15
N ALA A 712 25.61 23.33 -0.83
CA ALA A 712 25.56 24.72 -1.26
C ALA A 712 26.82 25.48 -0.83
N PRO A 713 27.54 26.16 -1.74
CA PRO A 713 28.69 27.01 -1.40
C PRO A 713 28.43 28.04 -0.28
N SER A 714 27.20 28.53 -0.15
CA SER A 714 26.77 29.43 0.93
C SER A 714 26.65 28.77 2.31
N GLY A 715 26.52 27.44 2.36
CA GLY A 715 26.23 26.68 3.58
C GLY A 715 24.76 26.68 4.02
N PHE A 716 23.84 27.35 3.29
CA PHE A 716 22.42 27.44 3.63
C PHE A 716 21.57 26.52 2.74
N CYS A 717 21.07 25.42 3.30
CA CYS A 717 20.04 24.60 2.66
C CYS A 717 18.64 25.01 3.16
N PHE A 718 17.59 24.47 2.54
CA PHE A 718 16.21 24.70 2.97
C PHE A 718 15.75 23.68 4.01
N ASP A 719 14.73 24.09 4.76
CA ASP A 719 14.14 23.41 5.89
C ASP A 719 12.64 23.20 5.67
N ALA A 720 12.12 22.05 6.13
CA ALA A 720 10.74 21.62 5.93
C ALA A 720 10.39 20.50 6.94
N GLY A 721 9.17 19.94 6.82
CA GLY A 721 8.75 18.77 7.60
C GLY A 721 9.64 17.54 7.40
N ASP A 722 10.28 17.41 6.23
CA ASP A 722 11.38 16.48 6.01
C ASP A 722 12.70 17.15 5.61
N HIS A 723 13.78 16.61 6.18
CA HIS A 723 15.16 17.05 6.04
C HIS A 723 15.78 16.96 4.63
N ARG A 724 15.20 16.17 3.72
CA ARG A 724 15.70 15.96 2.35
C ARG A 724 15.03 16.89 1.34
N SER A 725 14.31 17.91 1.81
CA SER A 725 13.68 18.96 1.00
C SER A 725 14.59 19.61 -0.03
N SER A 726 15.89 19.69 0.30
CA SER A 726 16.95 20.25 -0.53
C SER A 726 17.67 19.20 -1.41
N GLU A 727 17.22 17.94 -1.50
CA GLU A 727 17.92 16.87 -2.24
C GLU A 727 18.30 17.32 -3.65
N GLN A 728 17.37 17.92 -4.39
CA GLN A 728 17.59 18.44 -5.73
C GLN A 728 16.63 19.62 -6.02
N PRO A 729 16.98 20.58 -6.90
CA PRO A 729 16.30 21.88 -6.93
C PRO A 729 14.79 21.86 -7.24
N SER A 730 14.30 20.95 -8.09
CA SER A 730 12.86 20.88 -8.40
C SER A 730 12.04 20.20 -7.29
N LEU A 731 12.68 19.50 -6.35
CA LEU A 731 12.06 19.04 -5.10
C LEU A 731 11.80 20.23 -4.17
N THR A 732 12.81 21.10 -4.00
CA THR A 732 12.70 22.36 -3.27
C THR A 732 11.58 23.25 -3.83
N CYS A 733 11.43 23.30 -5.16
CA CYS A 733 10.37 24.07 -5.81
C CYS A 733 8.97 23.59 -5.38
N ILE A 734 8.69 22.28 -5.32
CA ILE A 734 7.35 21.80 -4.93
C ILE A 734 7.09 22.02 -3.43
N HIS A 735 8.05 21.76 -2.54
CA HIS A 735 7.93 22.15 -1.12
C HIS A 735 7.58 23.64 -0.98
N THR A 736 8.27 24.51 -1.74
CA THR A 736 8.04 25.96 -1.72
C THR A 736 6.64 26.31 -2.19
N ILE A 737 6.15 25.70 -3.29
CA ILE A 737 4.81 25.94 -3.83
C ILE A 737 3.70 25.52 -2.85
N ILE A 738 3.82 24.37 -2.18
CA ILE A 738 2.78 23.92 -1.24
C ILE A 738 2.85 24.70 0.10
N MET A 739 4.05 25.09 0.54
CA MET A 739 4.21 26.03 1.67
C MET A 739 3.56 27.39 1.38
N ARG A 740 3.77 27.95 0.16
CA ARG A 740 3.11 29.18 -0.30
C ARG A 740 1.58 29.00 -0.28
N GLU A 741 1.07 27.87 -0.77
CA GLU A 741 -0.37 27.57 -0.78
C GLU A 741 -0.96 27.48 0.64
N HIS A 742 -0.27 26.83 1.59
CA HIS A 742 -0.67 26.84 3.02
C HIS A 742 -0.73 28.27 3.55
N ASN A 743 0.33 29.06 3.39
CA ASN A 743 0.37 30.44 3.89
C ASN A 743 -0.66 31.37 3.20
N ARG A 744 -1.05 31.08 1.95
CA ARG A 744 -2.11 31.75 1.19
C ARG A 744 -3.52 31.38 1.69
N ILE A 745 -3.73 30.13 2.10
CA ILE A 745 -5.01 29.66 2.67
C ILE A 745 -5.14 30.17 4.12
N ALA A 746 -4.10 30.05 4.94
CA ALA A 746 -4.07 30.52 6.33
C ALA A 746 -4.37 32.03 6.45
N GLU A 747 -3.73 32.87 5.62
CA GLU A 747 -4.03 34.30 5.60
C GLU A 747 -5.51 34.57 5.27
N LYS A 748 -6.06 33.93 4.23
CA LYS A 748 -7.49 34.09 3.88
C LYS A 748 -8.42 33.59 4.98
N LEU A 749 -8.13 32.46 5.62
CA LEU A 749 -8.93 31.94 6.74
C LEU A 749 -8.88 32.87 7.96
N SER A 750 -7.73 33.48 8.27
CA SER A 750 -7.60 34.47 9.35
C SER A 750 -8.32 35.80 9.07
N GLN A 751 -8.51 36.15 7.79
CA GLN A 751 -9.27 37.33 7.38
C GLN A 751 -10.78 37.09 7.38
N ILE A 752 -11.22 35.88 7.02
CA ILE A 752 -12.64 35.48 7.04
C ILE A 752 -13.10 35.22 8.47
N ASN A 753 -12.32 34.46 9.24
CA ASN A 753 -12.63 34.05 10.61
C ASN A 753 -11.73 34.80 11.60
N ILE A 754 -11.97 36.12 11.74
CA ILE A 754 -11.24 37.02 12.65
C ILE A 754 -11.28 36.54 14.13
N HIS A 755 -12.25 35.70 14.46
CA HIS A 755 -12.45 35.10 15.79
C HIS A 755 -11.69 33.76 16.01
N TRP A 756 -10.92 33.28 15.04
CA TRP A 756 -10.07 32.08 15.20
C TRP A 756 -8.67 32.46 15.69
N ASP A 757 -8.12 31.63 16.59
CA ASP A 757 -6.73 31.75 17.05
C ASP A 757 -5.72 31.14 16.06
N ASP A 758 -4.43 31.22 16.38
CA ASP A 758 -3.36 30.69 15.54
C ASP A 758 -3.48 29.18 15.30
N GLU A 759 -3.82 28.43 16.35
CA GLU A 759 -3.92 26.96 16.29
C GLU A 759 -5.09 26.53 15.40
N LYS A 760 -6.25 27.16 15.57
CA LYS A 760 -7.44 26.92 14.77
C LYS A 760 -7.21 27.23 13.30
N VAL A 761 -6.57 28.36 12.98
CA VAL A 761 -6.19 28.69 11.58
C VAL A 761 -5.16 27.70 11.05
N TYR A 762 -4.12 27.35 11.81
CA TYR A 762 -3.09 26.40 11.41
C TYR A 762 -3.67 25.01 11.09
N GLN A 763 -4.48 24.44 11.99
CA GLN A 763 -4.99 23.08 11.84
C GLN A 763 -6.05 22.95 10.73
N GLU A 764 -6.95 23.93 10.55
CA GLU A 764 -7.87 23.92 9.40
C GLU A 764 -7.11 24.09 8.08
N THR A 765 -6.08 24.95 8.05
CA THR A 765 -5.23 25.11 6.85
C THR A 765 -4.45 23.83 6.54
N ARG A 766 -3.84 23.20 7.55
CA ARG A 766 -3.17 21.89 7.44
C ARG A 766 -4.13 20.85 6.88
N LYS A 767 -5.33 20.71 7.46
CA LYS A 767 -6.38 19.78 7.03
C LYS A 767 -6.79 19.97 5.56
N ILE A 768 -6.93 21.21 5.10
CA ILE A 768 -7.21 21.51 3.68
C ILE A 768 -6.04 21.10 2.78
N VAL A 769 -4.80 21.43 3.15
CA VAL A 769 -3.61 21.09 2.35
C VAL A 769 -3.37 19.58 2.30
N SER A 770 -3.55 18.85 3.41
CA SER A 770 -3.53 17.38 3.42
C SER A 770 -4.54 16.79 2.42
N ALA A 771 -5.77 17.34 2.39
CA ALA A 771 -6.80 16.91 1.46
C ALA A 771 -6.45 17.23 -0.01
N LEU A 772 -5.81 18.37 -0.29
CA LEU A 772 -5.30 18.69 -1.64
C LEU A 772 -4.20 17.69 -2.07
N SER A 773 -3.28 17.32 -1.17
CA SER A 773 -2.26 16.29 -1.45
C SER A 773 -2.88 14.93 -1.71
N GLN A 774 -3.93 14.53 -0.98
CA GLN A 774 -4.70 13.31 -1.24
C GLN A 774 -5.40 13.37 -2.61
N GLN A 775 -6.12 14.46 -2.91
CA GLN A 775 -6.84 14.67 -4.17
C GLN A 775 -5.92 14.53 -5.39
N ILE A 776 -4.75 15.18 -5.38
CA ILE A 776 -3.80 15.13 -6.50
C ILE A 776 -3.12 13.75 -6.58
N THR A 777 -2.85 13.10 -5.43
CA THR A 777 -2.27 11.75 -5.42
C THR A 777 -3.20 10.70 -6.03
N TYR A 778 -4.45 10.63 -5.59
CA TYR A 778 -5.39 9.61 -6.04
C TYR A 778 -6.10 9.98 -7.36
N GLY A 779 -6.35 11.26 -7.63
CA GLY A 779 -7.05 11.74 -8.83
C GLY A 779 -6.14 12.06 -10.02
N GLU A 780 -4.96 12.65 -9.80
CA GLU A 780 -4.00 12.90 -10.88
C GLU A 780 -2.95 11.78 -10.98
N PHE A 781 -2.22 11.47 -9.91
CA PHE A 781 -1.00 10.65 -10.02
C PHE A 781 -1.24 9.14 -10.18
N LEU A 782 -1.91 8.48 -9.24
CA LEU A 782 -2.06 7.02 -9.26
C LEU A 782 -2.67 6.46 -10.57
N PRO A 783 -3.63 7.12 -11.25
CA PRO A 783 -4.11 6.70 -12.57
C PRO A 783 -3.06 6.67 -13.69
N ARG A 784 -1.99 7.47 -13.62
CA ARG A 784 -0.85 7.38 -14.58
C ARG A 784 0.14 6.29 -14.19
N LEU A 785 0.25 5.95 -12.91
CA LEU A 785 1.18 4.95 -12.40
C LEU A 785 0.65 3.52 -12.51
N LEU A 786 -0.63 3.30 -12.17
CA LEU A 786 -1.24 1.98 -12.08
C LEU A 786 -2.13 1.63 -13.28
N GLY A 787 -2.62 2.64 -14.00
CA GLY A 787 -3.66 2.46 -15.03
C GLY A 787 -5.06 2.31 -14.42
N ARG A 788 -6.09 2.55 -15.25
CA ARG A 788 -7.51 2.60 -14.80
C ARG A 788 -7.98 1.28 -14.19
N ASP A 789 -7.56 0.17 -14.78
CA ASP A 789 -8.05 -1.17 -14.40
C ASP A 789 -7.60 -1.54 -12.98
N TYR A 790 -6.37 -1.17 -12.61
CA TYR A 790 -5.85 -1.33 -11.24
C TYR A 790 -6.47 -0.31 -10.27
N MET A 791 -6.69 0.94 -10.69
CA MET A 791 -7.41 1.93 -9.85
C MET A 791 -8.81 1.43 -9.45
N THR A 792 -9.55 0.83 -10.40
CA THR A 792 -10.86 0.24 -10.15
C THR A 792 -10.77 -1.07 -9.35
N ARG A 793 -9.83 -1.97 -9.69
CA ARG A 793 -9.66 -3.27 -9.03
C ARG A 793 -9.33 -3.16 -7.53
N PHE A 794 -8.62 -2.12 -7.14
CA PHE A 794 -8.19 -1.88 -5.75
C PHE A 794 -8.99 -0.76 -5.04
N ASP A 795 -10.11 -0.32 -5.62
CA ASP A 795 -11.02 0.71 -5.08
C ASP A 795 -10.30 2.04 -4.71
N LEU A 796 -9.38 2.46 -5.59
CA LEU A 796 -8.54 3.65 -5.42
C LEU A 796 -9.11 4.90 -6.13
N ASN A 797 -10.23 4.77 -6.84
CA ASN A 797 -10.88 5.88 -7.53
C ASN A 797 -11.51 6.86 -6.51
N LEU A 798 -11.39 8.16 -6.77
CA LEU A 798 -12.05 9.18 -5.96
C LEU A 798 -13.53 9.27 -6.32
N LEU A 799 -14.38 9.51 -5.32
CA LEU A 799 -15.81 9.70 -5.51
C LEU A 799 -16.13 11.07 -6.13
N ASP A 800 -16.86 11.08 -7.24
CA ASP A 800 -17.32 12.32 -7.90
C ASP A 800 -18.28 13.14 -7.01
N SER A 801 -18.95 12.52 -6.04
CA SER A 801 -19.74 13.20 -5.01
C SER A 801 -19.97 12.32 -3.78
N GLY A 802 -20.38 12.94 -2.66
CA GLY A 802 -20.62 12.25 -1.39
C GLY A 802 -19.40 12.20 -0.47
N TYR A 803 -19.42 11.26 0.46
CA TYR A 803 -18.35 10.97 1.42
C TYR A 803 -17.92 9.50 1.27
N TYR A 804 -16.63 9.22 1.46
CA TYR A 804 -16.12 7.85 1.48
C TYR A 804 -16.29 7.26 2.88
N ASN A 805 -17.15 6.25 3.00
CA ASN A 805 -17.49 5.62 4.28
C ASN A 805 -16.72 4.31 4.54
N GLY A 806 -15.87 3.85 3.61
CA GLY A 806 -15.12 2.58 3.72
C GLY A 806 -13.86 2.67 4.59
N TYR A 807 -13.92 3.35 5.73
CA TYR A 807 -12.87 3.27 6.75
C TYR A 807 -13.01 1.96 7.52
N ASN A 808 -11.89 1.34 7.88
CA ASN A 808 -11.84 0.07 8.61
C ASN A 808 -10.73 0.18 9.68
N ASP A 809 -11.10 -0.08 10.94
CA ASP A 809 -10.26 -0.02 12.14
C ASP A 809 -9.52 -1.32 12.47
N ASP A 810 -9.84 -2.46 11.84
CA ASP A 810 -8.96 -3.64 11.82
C ASP A 810 -7.75 -3.44 10.87
N CYS A 811 -7.73 -2.39 10.06
CA CYS A 811 -6.76 -2.20 8.99
C CYS A 811 -5.45 -1.54 9.47
N ASP A 812 -4.35 -2.32 9.48
CA ASP A 812 -3.00 -1.79 9.72
C ASP A 812 -2.46 -0.99 8.53
N ALA A 813 -2.56 0.34 8.64
CA ALA A 813 -1.98 1.32 7.72
C ALA A 813 -0.44 1.43 7.75
N THR A 814 0.27 0.70 8.64
CA THR A 814 1.74 0.76 8.72
C THR A 814 2.37 0.23 7.43
N ILE A 815 3.26 1.03 6.83
CA ILE A 815 3.86 0.72 5.52
C ILE A 815 4.71 -0.56 5.59
N LYS A 816 4.68 -1.32 4.50
CA LYS A 816 5.43 -2.58 4.36
C LYS A 816 6.87 -2.31 3.90
N ASN A 817 7.85 -3.02 4.46
CA ASN A 817 9.29 -2.78 4.24
C ASN A 817 9.68 -2.85 2.75
N GLU A 818 9.12 -3.81 2.01
CA GLU A 818 9.33 -4.03 0.58
C GLU A 818 8.90 -2.84 -0.29
N PHE A 819 7.87 -2.11 0.15
CA PHE A 819 7.37 -0.90 -0.53
C PHE A 819 8.39 0.24 -0.47
N SER A 820 8.94 0.50 0.73
CA SER A 820 9.99 1.51 0.95
C SER A 820 11.35 1.10 0.36
N ALA A 821 11.73 -0.18 0.50
CA ALA A 821 13.06 -0.67 0.13
C ALA A 821 13.21 -0.89 -1.39
N ALA A 822 12.15 -1.29 -2.08
CA ALA A 822 12.19 -1.68 -3.49
C ALA A 822 11.08 -1.06 -4.34
N VAL A 823 9.81 -1.41 -4.12
CA VAL A 823 8.72 -1.19 -5.10
C VAL A 823 8.57 0.28 -5.45
N PHE A 824 8.37 1.14 -4.46
CA PHE A 824 8.01 2.54 -4.70
C PHE A 824 9.25 3.43 -4.97
N ARG A 825 10.42 2.82 -5.16
CA ARG A 825 11.63 3.44 -5.74
C ARG A 825 11.65 3.42 -7.26
N LEU A 826 10.64 2.81 -7.91
CA LEU A 826 10.49 2.71 -9.37
C LEU A 826 10.85 4.02 -10.10
N GLY A 827 10.28 5.16 -9.67
CA GLY A 827 10.45 6.44 -10.35
C GLY A 827 11.88 7.02 -10.40
N HIS A 828 12.90 6.33 -9.90
CA HIS A 828 14.29 6.66 -10.24
C HIS A 828 14.60 6.39 -11.73
N THR A 829 13.86 5.50 -12.39
CA THR A 829 13.96 5.26 -13.85
C THR A 829 13.47 6.43 -14.70
N LEU A 830 12.65 7.33 -14.12
CA LEU A 830 12.04 8.47 -14.80
C LEU A 830 12.92 9.74 -14.77
N LEU A 831 14.08 9.72 -14.10
CA LEU A 831 14.97 10.87 -13.93
C LEU A 831 15.70 11.25 -15.24
N LYS A 832 15.61 12.53 -15.64
CA LYS A 832 16.51 13.11 -16.65
C LYS A 832 17.90 13.41 -16.04
N PRO A 833 19.00 13.34 -16.82
CA PRO A 833 20.35 13.71 -16.37
C PRO A 833 20.55 15.22 -16.14
N SER A 834 19.64 16.04 -16.66
CA SER A 834 19.61 17.50 -16.46
C SER A 834 18.19 18.04 -16.47
N PHE A 835 17.97 19.14 -15.75
CA PHE A 835 16.72 19.89 -15.75
C PHE A 835 16.86 21.14 -16.63
N GLU A 836 16.01 21.25 -17.64
CA GLU A 836 15.85 22.47 -18.43
C GLU A 836 15.17 23.55 -17.55
N ARG A 837 15.68 24.79 -17.57
CA ARG A 837 14.97 25.98 -17.09
C ARG A 837 14.26 26.59 -18.29
N LEU A 838 13.03 27.04 -18.15
CA LEU A 838 12.26 27.70 -19.22
C LEU A 838 11.88 29.13 -18.82
N ASP A 839 11.68 30.01 -19.80
CA ASP A 839 11.13 31.36 -19.59
C ASP A 839 9.60 31.38 -19.61
N VAL A 840 9.02 32.58 -19.48
CA VAL A 840 7.56 32.81 -19.55
C VAL A 840 6.93 32.42 -20.90
N ASN A 841 7.75 32.26 -21.95
CA ASN A 841 7.36 31.83 -23.30
C ASN A 841 7.72 30.35 -23.54
N TYR A 842 8.02 29.59 -22.47
CA TYR A 842 8.46 28.20 -22.50
C TYR A 842 9.76 27.94 -23.29
N GLN A 843 10.59 28.97 -23.53
CA GLN A 843 11.88 28.84 -24.22
C GLN A 843 13.02 28.52 -23.23
N PRO A 844 14.00 27.68 -23.60
CA PRO A 844 15.12 27.33 -22.71
C PRO A 844 15.94 28.53 -22.21
N ILE A 845 16.07 28.66 -20.89
CA ILE A 845 16.92 29.62 -20.20
C ILE A 845 18.29 29.00 -19.91
N LYS A 846 19.34 29.50 -20.57
CA LYS A 846 20.75 29.08 -20.41
C LYS A 846 20.94 27.56 -20.64
N GLN A 847 22.15 27.06 -20.37
CA GLN A 847 22.44 25.63 -20.30
C GLN A 847 21.58 24.93 -19.22
N PRO A 848 21.08 23.69 -19.47
CA PRO A 848 20.36 22.89 -18.49
C PRO A 848 21.15 22.61 -17.21
N LEU A 849 20.47 22.60 -16.07
CA LEU A 849 21.06 22.28 -14.77
C LEU A 849 21.35 20.78 -14.71
N LYS A 850 22.63 20.39 -14.68
CA LYS A 850 23.03 18.97 -14.61
C LYS A 850 22.71 18.43 -13.22
N LEU A 851 21.97 17.33 -13.14
CA LEU A 851 21.50 16.75 -11.87
C LEU A 851 22.66 16.46 -10.90
N ARG A 852 23.81 16.02 -11.43
CA ARG A 852 25.06 15.77 -10.69
C ARG A 852 25.64 17.00 -9.95
N GLU A 853 25.31 18.21 -10.39
CA GLU A 853 25.79 19.49 -9.85
C GLU A 853 24.75 20.16 -8.91
N GLY A 854 23.49 19.71 -8.96
CA GLY A 854 22.38 20.24 -8.15
C GLY A 854 22.04 19.47 -6.88
N PHE A 855 22.61 18.28 -6.66
CA PHE A 855 22.33 17.50 -5.45
C PHE A 855 22.76 18.26 -4.17
N PHE A 856 21.80 18.60 -3.32
CA PHE A 856 21.97 19.37 -2.07
C PHE A 856 22.57 20.78 -2.26
N ASN A 857 22.34 21.39 -3.43
CA ASN A 857 22.87 22.70 -3.80
C ASN A 857 21.73 23.73 -4.03
N SER A 858 21.28 24.34 -2.95
CA SER A 858 20.22 25.36 -2.89
C SER A 858 20.58 26.67 -3.62
N ASP A 859 21.86 27.04 -3.69
CA ASP A 859 22.33 28.30 -4.29
C ASP A 859 21.92 28.45 -5.77
N MET A 860 21.70 27.33 -6.46
CA MET A 860 21.23 27.29 -7.85
C MET A 860 19.84 27.92 -8.08
N LEU A 861 19.06 28.10 -7.02
CA LEU A 861 17.74 28.76 -7.06
C LEU A 861 17.82 30.28 -6.86
N TYR A 862 19.02 30.83 -6.61
CA TYR A 862 19.21 32.25 -6.29
C TYR A 862 19.90 33.07 -7.43
N GLU A 863 20.28 32.47 -8.57
CA GLU A 863 20.95 33.17 -9.69
C GLU A 863 20.08 34.24 -10.41
N PRO A 864 20.46 35.53 -10.41
CA PRO A 864 19.79 36.58 -11.20
C PRO A 864 20.72 37.15 -12.28
N LEU A 865 20.31 37.12 -13.56
CA LEU A 865 21.02 37.87 -14.62
C LEU A 865 20.16 38.05 -15.89
N ASN A 866 19.70 39.28 -16.15
CA ASN A 866 18.77 39.57 -17.26
C ASN A 866 19.43 40.27 -18.47
N LEU A 867 20.33 41.24 -18.26
CA LEU A 867 20.96 42.01 -19.35
C LEU A 867 21.78 41.11 -20.30
N GLN A 868 22.63 40.24 -19.75
CA GLN A 868 23.43 39.32 -20.57
C GLN A 868 22.57 38.36 -21.39
N ARG A 869 21.35 38.04 -20.92
CA ARG A 869 20.48 37.02 -21.51
C ARG A 869 19.79 37.49 -22.79
N ALA A 870 19.42 38.78 -22.90
CA ALA A 870 18.87 39.32 -24.15
C ALA A 870 19.88 39.18 -25.31
N ARG A 871 21.15 39.49 -25.03
CA ARG A 871 22.28 39.39 -25.97
C ARG A 871 22.64 37.93 -26.30
N ASP A 872 22.67 37.06 -25.30
CA ASP A 872 22.89 35.60 -25.43
C ASP A 872 21.77 34.90 -26.24
N HIS A 873 20.54 35.41 -26.19
CA HIS A 873 19.38 34.92 -26.95
C HIS A 873 19.21 35.61 -28.32
N GLY A 874 20.12 36.50 -28.73
CA GLY A 874 20.06 37.20 -30.02
C GLY A 874 18.82 38.08 -30.22
N ILE A 875 18.22 38.58 -29.12
CA ILE A 875 17.01 39.41 -29.16
C ILE A 875 17.31 40.70 -29.96
N PRO A 876 16.56 41.00 -31.04
CA PRO A 876 16.75 42.23 -31.80
C PRO A 876 16.67 43.49 -30.93
N SER A 877 17.34 44.55 -31.34
CA SER A 877 17.37 45.79 -30.59
C SER A 877 15.99 46.45 -30.45
N TYR A 878 15.87 47.31 -29.45
CA TYR A 878 14.69 48.11 -29.12
C TYR A 878 14.03 48.76 -30.36
N ASN A 879 14.84 49.30 -31.27
CA ASN A 879 14.39 49.89 -32.54
C ASN A 879 13.65 48.90 -33.47
N ASN A 880 14.06 47.63 -33.50
CA ASN A 880 13.38 46.61 -34.31
C ASN A 880 12.00 46.25 -33.74
N TYR A 881 11.82 46.34 -32.41
CA TYR A 881 10.52 46.14 -31.77
C TYR A 881 9.63 47.39 -31.82
N ARG A 882 10.19 48.61 -31.80
CA ARG A 882 9.45 49.83 -32.17
C ARG A 882 8.85 49.71 -33.57
N ARG A 883 9.64 49.22 -34.54
CA ARG A 883 9.16 48.93 -35.90
C ARG A 883 8.00 47.91 -35.91
N LEU A 884 8.09 46.83 -35.13
CA LEU A 884 7.03 45.83 -34.99
C LEU A 884 5.74 46.43 -34.35
N CYS A 885 5.90 47.32 -33.38
CA CYS A 885 4.80 48.04 -32.73
C CYS A 885 4.22 49.18 -33.59
N ASN A 886 4.69 49.31 -34.84
CA ASN A 886 4.34 50.36 -35.80
C ASN A 886 4.65 51.79 -35.30
N MET A 887 5.67 51.92 -34.46
CA MET A 887 6.19 53.18 -33.93
C MET A 887 7.37 53.70 -34.76
N THR A 888 7.73 54.97 -34.56
CA THR A 888 8.92 55.60 -35.14
C THR A 888 10.19 54.82 -34.77
N VAL A 889 11.07 54.60 -35.74
CA VAL A 889 12.39 53.96 -35.52
C VAL A 889 13.43 55.06 -35.46
N ALA A 890 14.14 55.17 -34.33
CA ALA A 890 15.18 56.18 -34.15
C ALA A 890 16.40 55.86 -35.01
N LYS A 891 17.01 56.90 -35.60
CA LYS A 891 18.29 56.83 -36.33
C LYS A 891 19.43 57.45 -35.54
N ASN A 892 19.12 58.28 -34.55
CA ASN A 892 20.04 58.86 -33.60
C ASN A 892 19.37 58.97 -32.20
N PHE A 893 20.15 59.19 -31.14
CA PHE A 893 19.64 59.18 -29.77
C PHE A 893 18.64 60.31 -29.49
N GLU A 894 18.73 61.42 -30.22
CA GLU A 894 17.85 62.56 -30.11
C GLU A 894 16.44 62.28 -30.69
N ASP A 895 16.30 61.38 -31.68
CA ASP A 895 15.00 60.92 -32.20
C ASP A 895 14.14 60.19 -31.14
N LEU A 896 14.72 59.72 -30.04
CA LEU A 896 14.00 59.06 -28.93
C LEU A 896 13.39 60.05 -27.92
N SER A 897 13.55 61.36 -28.13
CA SER A 897 13.19 62.39 -27.14
C SER A 897 11.69 62.63 -26.94
N GLU A 898 10.83 62.09 -27.80
CA GLU A 898 9.38 62.10 -27.60
C GLU A 898 8.96 61.05 -26.55
N GLU A 899 9.50 59.82 -26.60
CA GLU A 899 9.12 58.77 -25.65
C GLU A 899 10.10 58.58 -24.49
N ILE A 900 11.38 58.98 -24.57
CA ILE A 900 12.37 58.80 -23.49
C ILE A 900 12.80 60.18 -22.92
N PRO A 901 12.83 60.38 -21.59
CA PRO A 901 13.34 61.62 -21.01
C PRO A 901 14.77 61.96 -21.44
N MET A 902 15.02 63.20 -21.86
CA MET A 902 16.36 63.68 -22.23
C MET A 902 17.47 63.42 -21.17
N PRO A 903 17.23 63.45 -19.85
CA PRO A 903 18.21 63.04 -18.84
C PRO A 903 18.56 61.54 -18.84
N VAL A 904 17.68 60.69 -19.40
CA VAL A 904 17.90 59.25 -19.60
C VAL A 904 18.58 59.01 -20.95
N ILE A 905 18.17 59.71 -22.02
CA ILE A 905 18.85 59.67 -23.34
C ILE A 905 20.33 60.03 -23.20
N LYS A 906 20.66 61.09 -22.45
CA LYS A 906 22.05 61.47 -22.15
C LYS A 906 22.84 60.40 -21.39
N LYS A 907 22.19 59.45 -20.72
CA LYS A 907 22.83 58.28 -20.09
C LYS A 907 22.93 57.09 -21.04
N LEU A 908 21.92 56.86 -21.89
CA LEU A 908 21.97 55.84 -22.95
C LEU A 908 23.12 56.13 -23.92
N LYS A 909 23.31 57.39 -24.32
CA LYS A 909 24.40 57.89 -25.17
C LYS A 909 25.80 57.85 -24.51
N LEU A 910 25.90 57.43 -23.25
CA LEU A 910 27.17 57.13 -22.54
C LEU A 910 27.44 55.63 -22.37
N VAL A 911 26.50 54.77 -22.78
CA VAL A 911 26.51 53.31 -22.52
C VAL A 911 26.32 52.49 -23.80
N TYR A 912 25.66 53.05 -24.81
CA TYR A 912 25.47 52.48 -26.14
C TYR A 912 26.08 53.42 -27.20
N GLU A 913 26.70 52.86 -28.23
CA GLU A 913 27.39 53.62 -29.28
C GLU A 913 26.40 54.09 -30.36
N HIS A 914 25.44 53.24 -30.73
CA HIS A 914 24.32 53.56 -31.60
C HIS A 914 22.95 53.27 -30.94
N VAL A 915 21.87 53.88 -31.46
CA VAL A 915 20.50 53.59 -30.98
C VAL A 915 20.04 52.18 -31.29
N ASP A 916 20.59 51.59 -32.36
CA ASP A 916 20.33 50.20 -32.73
C ASP A 916 21.08 49.18 -31.86
N ASP A 917 21.93 49.62 -30.92
CA ASP A 917 22.56 48.73 -29.92
C ASP A 917 21.74 48.62 -28.63
N ILE A 918 20.71 49.45 -28.45
CA ILE A 918 19.91 49.49 -27.22
C ILE A 918 19.13 48.17 -27.09
N ASP A 919 19.45 47.38 -26.06
CA ASP A 919 18.70 46.16 -25.72
C ASP A 919 17.21 46.48 -25.53
N LEU A 920 16.31 45.64 -26.06
CA LEU A 920 14.85 45.82 -25.95
C LEU A 920 14.39 46.16 -24.54
N PHE A 921 14.91 45.43 -23.54
CA PHE A 921 14.55 45.65 -22.14
C PHE A 921 15.03 47.01 -21.63
N THR A 922 16.22 47.47 -22.01
CA THR A 922 16.74 48.78 -21.58
C THR A 922 16.02 49.94 -22.24
N GLY A 923 15.68 49.83 -23.53
CA GLY A 923 14.90 50.85 -24.23
C GLY A 923 13.46 50.94 -23.72
N GLY A 924 12.75 49.81 -23.66
CA GLY A 924 11.34 49.74 -23.29
C GLY A 924 11.00 50.11 -21.83
N ILE A 925 11.99 50.09 -20.93
CA ILE A 925 11.83 50.61 -19.55
C ILE A 925 12.37 52.04 -19.36
N ALA A 926 13.08 52.58 -20.36
CA ALA A 926 13.52 53.97 -20.37
C ALA A 926 12.44 54.93 -20.91
N GLU A 927 11.45 54.40 -21.62
CA GLU A 927 10.27 55.12 -22.07
C GLU A 927 9.45 55.71 -20.90
N ASN A 928 8.99 56.94 -21.10
CA ASN A 928 7.88 57.57 -20.38
C ASN A 928 6.66 56.64 -20.41
N SER A 929 6.08 56.38 -19.25
CA SER A 929 4.86 55.59 -19.16
C SER A 929 3.71 56.29 -19.90
N LEU A 930 2.88 55.50 -20.61
CA LEU A 930 1.65 56.01 -21.21
C LEU A 930 0.76 56.66 -20.14
N HIS A 931 -0.03 57.68 -20.53
CA HIS A 931 -0.85 58.44 -19.58
C HIS A 931 -1.86 57.52 -18.85
N GLY A 932 -1.67 57.35 -17.53
CA GLY A 932 -2.46 56.44 -16.69
C GLY A 932 -1.93 55.00 -16.60
N ALA A 933 -0.77 54.67 -17.19
CA ALA A 933 -0.13 53.36 -17.14
C ALA A 933 1.23 53.38 -16.41
N LEU A 934 1.82 52.19 -16.22
CA LEU A 934 3.15 51.99 -15.60
C LEU A 934 4.24 51.55 -16.60
N VAL A 935 3.92 51.51 -17.89
CA VAL A 935 4.84 51.07 -18.97
C VAL A 935 4.77 52.03 -20.15
N GLY A 936 5.89 52.13 -20.88
CA GLY A 936 5.98 52.96 -22.09
C GLY A 936 5.27 52.36 -23.31
N PRO A 937 5.12 53.15 -24.40
CA PRO A 937 4.40 52.74 -25.61
C PRO A 937 4.87 51.43 -26.25
N THR A 938 6.18 51.15 -26.32
CA THR A 938 6.68 49.90 -26.95
C THR A 938 6.24 48.68 -26.14
N ILE A 939 6.46 48.70 -24.82
CA ILE A 939 6.08 47.59 -23.93
C ILE A 939 4.56 47.50 -23.80
N GLY A 940 3.86 48.64 -23.75
CA GLY A 940 2.40 48.72 -23.72
C GLY A 940 1.74 48.14 -24.97
N CYS A 941 2.33 48.34 -26.15
CA CYS A 941 1.84 47.76 -27.40
C CYS A 941 1.95 46.22 -27.40
N LEU A 942 3.14 45.69 -27.04
CA LEU A 942 3.38 44.25 -26.95
C LEU A 942 2.43 43.56 -25.95
N LEU A 943 2.24 44.16 -24.76
CA LEU A 943 1.28 43.67 -23.76
C LEU A 943 -0.17 43.80 -24.23
N GLY A 944 -0.54 44.92 -24.85
CA GLY A 944 -1.90 45.16 -25.35
C GLY A 944 -2.33 44.17 -26.43
N LEU A 945 -1.43 43.83 -27.35
CA LEU A 945 -1.65 42.81 -28.37
C LEU A 945 -1.89 41.42 -27.75
N GLN A 946 -1.12 41.06 -26.72
CA GLN A 946 -1.24 39.77 -26.03
C GLN A 946 -2.55 39.67 -25.22
N PHE A 947 -2.85 40.66 -24.38
CA PHE A 947 -3.99 40.60 -23.46
C PHE A 947 -5.36 40.83 -24.14
N ARG A 948 -5.41 41.53 -25.28
CA ARG A 948 -6.68 41.73 -26.03
C ARG A 948 -7.31 40.41 -26.47
N SER A 949 -6.50 39.41 -26.82
CA SER A 949 -6.94 38.09 -27.26
C SER A 949 -7.52 37.24 -26.13
N LEU A 950 -7.04 37.41 -24.90
CA LEU A 950 -7.43 36.60 -23.74
C LEU A 950 -8.86 36.91 -23.23
N ARG A 951 -9.43 38.08 -23.52
CA ARG A 951 -10.73 38.51 -22.95
C ARG A 951 -11.97 38.19 -23.80
N LYS A 952 -11.83 37.95 -25.11
CA LYS A 952 -12.97 38.08 -26.05
C LYS A 952 -13.67 36.77 -26.44
N CYS A 953 -13.23 35.62 -25.92
CA CYS A 953 -13.76 34.30 -26.28
C CYS A 953 -14.15 33.41 -25.09
N ASP A 954 -14.14 33.94 -23.85
CA ASP A 954 -14.51 33.17 -22.66
C ASP A 954 -16.03 33.19 -22.41
N ARG A 955 -16.64 32.00 -22.33
CA ARG A 955 -18.07 31.80 -22.02
C ARG A 955 -18.36 31.78 -20.51
N PHE A 956 -17.33 31.78 -19.68
CA PHE A 956 -17.41 31.73 -18.22
C PHE A 956 -16.66 32.89 -17.54
N TRP A 957 -16.72 34.08 -18.16
CA TRP A 957 -16.52 35.35 -17.45
C TRP A 957 -17.34 35.36 -16.15
N TYR A 958 -16.74 35.81 -15.05
CA TYR A 958 -17.21 35.55 -13.67
C TYR A 958 -18.53 36.24 -13.27
N GLU A 959 -19.17 36.98 -14.18
CA GLU A 959 -20.41 37.73 -13.96
C GLU A 959 -21.59 37.13 -14.77
N ASN A 960 -21.56 35.81 -15.00
CA ASN A 960 -22.60 35.09 -15.75
C ASN A 960 -23.92 35.03 -14.95
N SER A 961 -24.98 35.59 -15.53
CA SER A 961 -26.29 35.79 -14.86
C SER A 961 -27.21 34.55 -14.82
N ASN A 962 -26.77 33.37 -15.29
CA ASN A 962 -27.57 32.15 -15.19
C ASN A 962 -27.73 31.71 -13.72
N VAL A 963 -28.98 31.68 -13.25
CA VAL A 963 -29.40 31.44 -11.87
C VAL A 963 -28.89 30.11 -11.30
N PHE A 964 -28.62 29.12 -12.17
CA PHE A 964 -28.10 27.80 -11.82
C PHE A 964 -26.57 27.65 -11.91
N THR A 965 -25.81 28.67 -12.34
CA THR A 965 -24.33 28.61 -12.39
C THR A 965 -23.61 29.49 -11.34
N ARG A 966 -24.27 30.54 -10.83
CA ARG A 966 -23.81 31.42 -9.72
C ARG A 966 -23.69 30.71 -8.35
N PHE A 967 -22.85 31.19 -7.42
CA PHE A 967 -23.24 31.74 -6.10
C PHE A 967 -23.23 30.90 -4.77
N THR A 968 -23.90 29.78 -4.47
CA THR A 968 -24.62 28.70 -5.17
C THR A 968 -23.73 27.69 -5.89
N SER A 969 -23.95 27.33 -7.15
CA SER A 969 -23.27 26.26 -7.93
C SER A 969 -21.77 26.49 -8.22
N GLU A 970 -21.12 27.34 -7.44
CA GLU A 970 -19.89 28.05 -7.79
C GLU A 970 -18.83 27.88 -6.70
N GLN A 971 -19.21 27.94 -5.41
CA GLN A 971 -18.33 27.52 -4.29
C GLN A 971 -17.92 26.05 -4.42
N LEU A 972 -18.88 25.18 -4.73
CA LEU A 972 -18.66 23.75 -4.96
C LEU A 972 -17.89 23.47 -6.27
N ALA A 973 -17.96 24.37 -7.25
CA ALA A 973 -17.20 24.25 -8.48
C ALA A 973 -15.73 24.64 -8.28
N GLU A 974 -15.43 25.70 -7.51
CA GLU A 974 -14.04 26.15 -7.29
C GLU A 974 -13.15 25.09 -6.65
N ILE A 975 -13.66 24.38 -5.64
CA ILE A 975 -12.87 23.37 -4.91
C ILE A 975 -12.47 22.19 -5.82
N ARG A 976 -13.38 21.74 -6.70
CA ARG A 976 -13.16 20.59 -7.59
C ARG A 976 -12.36 20.93 -8.86
N LYS A 977 -12.11 22.22 -9.13
CA LYS A 977 -11.23 22.69 -10.22
C LYS A 977 -9.74 22.69 -9.85
N VAL A 978 -9.37 22.44 -8.59
CA VAL A 978 -7.99 22.58 -8.11
C VAL A 978 -7.12 21.43 -8.61
N THR A 979 -6.52 21.60 -9.79
CA THR A 979 -5.44 20.76 -10.31
C THR A 979 -4.07 21.25 -9.81
N LEU A 980 -3.06 20.40 -9.89
CA LEU A 980 -1.66 20.78 -9.67
C LEU A 980 -1.26 22.01 -10.51
N SER A 981 -1.72 22.08 -11.76
CA SER A 981 -1.52 23.24 -12.65
C SER A 981 -2.07 24.55 -12.05
N LYS A 982 -3.27 24.51 -11.43
CA LYS A 982 -3.88 25.68 -10.79
C LYS A 982 -3.11 26.13 -9.55
N ILE A 983 -2.60 25.20 -8.74
CA ILE A 983 -1.77 25.52 -7.57
C ILE A 983 -0.44 26.16 -8.01
N ILE A 984 0.19 25.64 -9.07
CA ILE A 984 1.42 26.20 -9.67
C ILE A 984 1.18 27.65 -10.13
N CYS A 985 0.22 27.91 -11.02
CA CYS A 985 -0.04 29.29 -11.48
C CYS A 985 -0.41 30.26 -10.34
N THR A 986 -1.07 29.79 -9.28
CA THR A 986 -1.43 30.63 -8.13
C THR A 986 -0.20 31.02 -7.28
N ASN A 987 0.76 30.12 -7.14
CA ASN A 987 1.88 30.26 -6.18
C ASN A 987 3.24 30.55 -6.83
N SER A 988 3.41 30.31 -8.14
CA SER A 988 4.55 30.80 -8.94
C SER A 988 4.50 32.31 -9.15
N ASP A 989 5.64 32.90 -9.50
CA ASP A 989 5.77 34.36 -9.63
C ASP A 989 5.44 34.87 -11.04
N GLU A 990 5.81 34.12 -12.09
CA GLU A 990 5.67 34.55 -13.50
C GLU A 990 4.84 33.59 -14.40
N ILE A 991 4.47 32.40 -13.90
CA ILE A 991 3.83 31.34 -14.70
C ILE A 991 2.31 31.58 -14.80
N ASN A 992 1.91 32.35 -15.80
CA ASN A 992 0.51 32.71 -16.07
C ASN A 992 -0.21 31.82 -17.09
N HIS A 993 0.52 30.92 -17.76
CA HIS A 993 0.00 29.94 -18.72
C HIS A 993 0.64 28.58 -18.42
N ILE A 994 -0.14 27.49 -18.48
CA ILE A 994 0.31 26.11 -18.20
C ILE A 994 -0.68 25.10 -18.82
N GLN A 995 -0.22 23.88 -19.13
CA GLN A 995 -1.11 22.81 -19.59
C GLN A 995 -2.10 22.37 -18.49
N LYS A 996 -3.31 21.98 -18.90
CA LYS A 996 -4.44 21.63 -18.00
C LYS A 996 -4.13 20.50 -17.01
N GLN A 997 -3.32 19.54 -17.43
CA GLN A 997 -2.88 18.37 -16.64
C GLN A 997 -1.36 18.43 -16.52
N ALA A 998 -0.81 18.90 -15.41
CA ALA A 998 0.63 19.13 -15.27
C ALA A 998 1.50 17.89 -15.55
N MET A 999 0.96 16.70 -15.24
CA MET A 999 1.63 15.39 -15.33
C MET A 999 1.75 14.83 -16.77
N ASP A 1000 0.82 15.19 -17.66
CA ASP A 1000 0.91 14.81 -19.08
C ASP A 1000 1.72 15.89 -19.85
N LEU A 1001 2.32 15.53 -21.00
CA LEU A 1001 2.98 16.48 -21.90
C LEU A 1001 1.92 17.35 -22.61
N HIS A 1002 2.33 18.51 -23.12
CA HIS A 1002 1.46 19.32 -23.98
C HIS A 1002 1.30 18.63 -25.34
N ASP A 1003 0.08 18.19 -25.62
CA ASP A 1003 -0.40 17.79 -26.94
C ASP A 1003 -1.18 18.97 -27.56
N LEU A 1004 -1.22 19.05 -28.89
CA LEU A 1004 -2.04 20.04 -29.61
C LEU A 1004 -3.50 19.60 -29.76
N PHE A 1005 -3.83 18.34 -29.42
CA PHE A 1005 -5.18 17.77 -29.48
C PHE A 1005 -5.90 17.63 -28.11
N LEU A 1006 -5.29 18.03 -26.96
CA LEU A 1006 -5.81 17.79 -25.59
C LEU A 1006 -5.78 19.02 -24.65
#